data_AF-A0A024TK45-F1
#
_entry.id   AF-A0A024TK45-F1
#
_cell.length_a   1.000
_cell.length_b   1.000
_cell.length_c   1.000
_cell.angle_alpha   90.00
_cell.angle_beta   90.00
_cell.angle_gamma   90.00
#
_symmetry.space_group_name_H-M   'P 1'
#
loop_
_entity.id
_entity.type
_entity.pdbx_description
1 polymer ?
#
loop_
_entity_poly.entity_id
_entity_poly.type
_entity_poly.pdbx_seq_one_letter_code
_entity_poly.pdbx_strand_id
1 'polypeptide(L)'
;MPATLAQAVLGPLADVAAEEELKKCIVVADDGSIEALRWSGGITFLMNTVQVQTILSLDDAVAAVCRSDDDVSGPTAHELFDPWMNNVKNKILLFTSRSLVELEAVLAALLHADVASTFVVASTLPERAFGPSFSFETFRQTLLRGAPVDSLRIRYVPLLYAPLLEFEPRGDITHPGLFVLVHPKCAPVFPLMRCQLHGLQHDGSSKAWSHAQDISPQDIPETTRKAFKTLAQVLGAIMVQWQLEVKSRIFALGATSLKIGHTLQAFLHDLQEECTIQEVKEYKPATLILIDRFQSLPGGGYLVELMSIFPTRTCDLATPSTQQHTLLDRILEHLPAATRSTPADSNAEHITEVGPLFATPSPVPTATPRDLHHRPSSLLSTVKWTGGISLCHAYGGPSQRVFESLAIKAPIAALKHLDKELRDVAMDLLKQKLTPVPEKKDAHRGRDVILRWVQCIADCTDANVTWQHQDLLQIAIAVLETLERMEASTEQTKRLTALEKHIGACSPDAGVHELIQALHASQVTDVASILSLCIFVCALSGTQTWLDAQTTSGLHEAIKAALLRNPTHPLLPPGMISPQASADHATEREQAADDDNWDDWGDDDVAPPPSNDSSGRAVASSELEVFVGSLCEALRECGQLYKPLPGHRDVPGVLGRLMALLIDPSVPTIPKLEHVTDASEQLTKAGMDLLKSGLSVFGFGSTPQPSGAAAAVTSAHCKLHDTVVLFVVGGITMHEVQAISDVVKSRPDLRVLVGSTTITSPSKIQQHVVWNNHCK
;
A
#
# COMPACT_ATOMS: atom_id res chain seq x y z
N MET A 1 11.54 -23.19 6.86
CA MET A 1 11.45 -22.01 5.97
C MET A 1 11.31 -22.47 4.52
N PRO A 2 10.32 -21.96 3.77
CA PRO A 2 10.14 -22.24 2.35
C PRO A 2 11.39 -21.86 1.53
N ALA A 3 11.53 -22.45 0.34
CA ALA A 3 12.63 -22.07 -0.56
C ALA A 3 12.38 -20.68 -1.17
N THR A 4 11.12 -20.28 -1.38
CA THR A 4 10.72 -18.96 -1.92
C THR A 4 9.47 -18.44 -1.23
N LEU A 5 9.13 -17.15 -1.38
CA LEU A 5 7.90 -16.58 -0.81
C LEU A 5 6.66 -17.15 -1.48
N ALA A 6 6.66 -17.33 -2.80
CA ALA A 6 5.53 -17.95 -3.50
C ALA A 6 5.35 -19.42 -3.08
N GLN A 7 6.43 -20.18 -2.86
CA GLN A 7 6.30 -21.57 -2.42
C GLN A 7 5.62 -21.68 -1.05
N ALA A 8 5.83 -20.73 -0.15
CA ALA A 8 5.13 -20.73 1.14
C ALA A 8 3.61 -20.59 0.99
N VAL A 9 3.14 -19.93 -0.06
CA VAL A 9 1.70 -19.80 -0.38
C VAL A 9 1.21 -21.03 -1.15
N LEU A 10 1.97 -21.49 -2.14
CA LEU A 10 1.58 -22.61 -3.01
C LEU A 10 1.62 -23.97 -2.33
N GLY A 11 2.49 -24.18 -1.34
CA GLY A 11 2.59 -25.45 -0.61
C GLY A 11 1.27 -25.83 0.06
N PRO A 12 0.76 -25.01 0.99
CA PRO A 12 -0.54 -25.25 1.62
C PRO A 12 -1.70 -25.33 0.62
N LEU A 13 -1.65 -24.55 -0.47
CA LEU A 13 -2.64 -24.63 -1.54
C LEU A 13 -2.60 -25.99 -2.26
N ALA A 14 -1.41 -26.53 -2.52
CA ALA A 14 -1.23 -27.83 -3.14
C ALA A 14 -1.67 -28.97 -2.21
N ASP A 15 -1.39 -28.85 -0.91
CA ASP A 15 -1.82 -29.82 0.10
C ASP A 15 -3.35 -29.91 0.14
N VAL A 16 -4.04 -28.77 0.25
CA VAL A 16 -5.52 -28.70 0.22
C VAL A 16 -6.06 -29.20 -1.11
N ALA A 17 -5.40 -28.89 -2.23
CA ALA A 17 -5.82 -29.36 -3.54
C ALA A 17 -5.77 -30.89 -3.67
N ALA A 18 -4.79 -31.53 -3.05
CA ALA A 18 -4.65 -32.98 -3.00
C ALA A 18 -5.65 -33.62 -2.02
N GLU A 19 -5.74 -33.11 -0.79
CA GLU A 19 -6.61 -33.65 0.26
C GLU A 19 -8.10 -33.53 -0.08
N GLU A 20 -8.50 -32.42 -0.69
CA GLU A 20 -9.90 -32.13 -1.00
C GLU A 20 -10.28 -32.51 -2.44
N GLU A 21 -9.38 -33.10 -3.23
CA GLU A 21 -9.61 -33.52 -4.63
C GLU A 21 -10.33 -32.44 -5.47
N LEU A 22 -9.67 -31.29 -5.65
CA LEU A 22 -10.28 -30.07 -6.23
C LEU A 22 -10.47 -30.07 -7.75
N LYS A 23 -10.24 -31.19 -8.44
CA LYS A 23 -10.38 -31.26 -9.89
C LYS A 23 -11.81 -30.93 -10.32
N LYS A 24 -11.98 -30.02 -11.30
CA LYS A 24 -13.28 -29.48 -11.76
C LYS A 24 -14.10 -28.77 -10.67
N CYS A 25 -13.48 -28.37 -9.56
CA CYS A 25 -14.14 -27.57 -8.53
C CYS A 25 -14.41 -26.15 -9.04
N ILE A 26 -15.46 -25.51 -8.54
CA ILE A 26 -15.67 -24.07 -8.67
C ILE A 26 -14.99 -23.38 -7.49
N VAL A 27 -14.12 -22.42 -7.78
CA VAL A 27 -13.46 -21.63 -6.75
C VAL A 27 -14.21 -20.31 -6.60
N VAL A 28 -14.57 -19.96 -5.37
CA VAL A 28 -15.08 -18.64 -5.00
C VAL A 28 -14.03 -18.01 -4.11
N ALA A 29 -13.71 -16.73 -4.31
CA ALA A 29 -12.72 -16.08 -3.49
C ALA A 29 -13.04 -14.60 -3.27
N ASP A 30 -12.73 -14.12 -2.07
CA ASP A 30 -12.71 -12.68 -1.82
C ASP A 30 -11.47 -12.00 -2.39
N ASP A 31 -11.49 -10.68 -2.34
CA ASP A 31 -10.53 -9.80 -2.99
C ASP A 31 -9.10 -10.01 -2.51
N GLY A 32 -8.91 -10.11 -1.20
CA GLY A 32 -7.60 -10.40 -0.62
C GLY A 32 -7.09 -11.78 -1.02
N SER A 33 -7.96 -12.79 -1.04
CA SER A 33 -7.58 -14.16 -1.42
C SER A 33 -7.23 -14.26 -2.91
N ILE A 34 -8.01 -13.64 -3.79
CA ILE A 34 -7.72 -13.55 -5.23
C ILE A 34 -6.35 -12.90 -5.43
N GLU A 35 -6.06 -11.84 -4.69
CA GLU A 35 -4.81 -11.11 -4.82
C GLU A 35 -3.60 -11.96 -4.40
N ALA A 36 -3.66 -12.63 -3.25
CA ALA A 36 -2.61 -13.56 -2.84
C ALA A 36 -2.44 -14.72 -3.84
N LEU A 37 -3.53 -15.31 -4.32
CA LEU A 37 -3.48 -16.37 -5.33
C LEU A 37 -2.88 -15.88 -6.65
N ARG A 38 -3.13 -14.63 -7.04
CA ARG A 38 -2.58 -14.09 -8.29
C ARG A 38 -1.08 -13.85 -8.18
N TRP A 39 -0.62 -13.21 -7.11
CA TRP A 39 0.80 -12.88 -6.93
C TRP A 39 1.67 -14.09 -6.60
N SER A 40 1.13 -15.09 -5.90
CA SER A 40 1.82 -16.37 -5.71
C SER A 40 1.78 -17.27 -6.95
N GLY A 41 1.00 -16.87 -7.98
CA GLY A 41 0.61 -17.65 -9.16
C GLY A 41 -0.28 -18.88 -8.88
N GLY A 42 -0.86 -18.93 -7.68
CA GLY A 42 -1.93 -19.85 -7.29
C GLY A 42 -3.10 -19.92 -8.28
N ILE A 43 -3.46 -18.83 -8.97
CA ILE A 43 -4.46 -18.87 -10.05
C ILE A 43 -4.02 -19.81 -11.18
N THR A 44 -2.78 -19.65 -11.66
CA THR A 44 -2.20 -20.50 -12.72
C THR A 44 -2.10 -21.95 -12.26
N PHE A 45 -1.70 -22.17 -11.00
CA PHE A 45 -1.69 -23.50 -10.39
C PHE A 45 -3.08 -24.14 -10.39
N LEU A 46 -4.11 -23.42 -9.93
CA LEU A 46 -5.49 -23.90 -9.88
C LEU A 46 -6.04 -24.21 -11.28
N MET A 47 -5.83 -23.32 -12.25
CA MET A 47 -6.36 -23.48 -13.61
C MET A 47 -5.61 -24.56 -14.41
N ASN A 48 -4.27 -24.53 -14.42
CA ASN A 48 -3.49 -25.38 -15.31
C ASN A 48 -3.09 -26.72 -14.69
N THR A 49 -2.85 -26.74 -13.37
CA THR A 49 -2.38 -27.95 -12.66
C THR A 49 -3.53 -28.72 -12.03
N VAL A 50 -4.36 -28.04 -11.22
CA VAL A 50 -5.51 -28.66 -10.55
C VAL A 50 -6.70 -28.85 -11.51
N GLN A 51 -6.80 -28.02 -12.54
CA GLN A 51 -7.90 -28.01 -13.51
C GLN A 51 -9.24 -27.69 -12.84
N VAL A 52 -9.28 -26.62 -12.05
CA VAL A 52 -10.55 -26.05 -11.56
C VAL A 52 -11.38 -25.54 -12.73
N GLN A 53 -12.70 -25.52 -12.58
CA GLN A 53 -13.62 -25.20 -13.66
C GLN A 53 -13.69 -23.69 -13.93
N THR A 54 -13.81 -22.92 -12.86
CA THR A 54 -13.89 -21.45 -12.91
C THR A 54 -13.53 -20.85 -11.55
N ILE A 55 -13.18 -19.56 -11.55
CA ILE A 55 -12.91 -18.76 -10.36
C ILE A 55 -13.90 -17.58 -10.38
N LEU A 56 -14.66 -17.43 -9.29
CA LEU A 56 -15.73 -16.44 -9.14
C LEU A 56 -15.44 -15.50 -7.96
N SER A 57 -15.97 -14.28 -8.02
CA SER A 57 -15.94 -13.35 -6.90
C SER A 57 -16.89 -13.80 -5.80
N LEU A 58 -16.47 -13.68 -4.53
CA LEU A 58 -17.36 -13.85 -3.39
C LEU A 58 -18.53 -12.86 -3.43
N ASP A 59 -18.31 -11.63 -3.88
CA ASP A 59 -19.38 -10.62 -3.91
C ASP A 59 -20.43 -10.96 -4.98
N ASP A 60 -20.03 -11.52 -6.12
CA ASP A 60 -20.97 -12.04 -7.12
C ASP A 60 -21.78 -13.22 -6.56
N ALA A 61 -21.14 -14.10 -5.80
CA ALA A 61 -21.81 -15.21 -5.12
C ALA A 61 -22.80 -14.72 -4.06
N VAL A 62 -22.44 -13.70 -3.28
CA VAL A 62 -23.35 -13.08 -2.30
C VAL A 62 -24.53 -12.45 -3.01
N ALA A 63 -24.30 -11.65 -4.05
CA ALA A 63 -25.36 -11.01 -4.83
C ALA A 63 -26.33 -12.03 -5.43
N ALA A 64 -25.81 -13.14 -5.97
CA ALA A 64 -26.62 -14.20 -6.57
C ALA A 64 -27.52 -14.94 -5.56
N VAL A 65 -27.11 -15.03 -4.29
CA VAL A 65 -27.88 -15.67 -3.21
C VAL A 65 -28.84 -14.70 -2.52
N CYS A 66 -28.48 -13.43 -2.43
CA CYS A 66 -29.30 -12.38 -1.82
C CYS A 66 -30.32 -11.76 -2.79
N ARG A 67 -30.36 -12.22 -4.04
CA ARG A 67 -31.28 -11.74 -5.09
C ARG A 67 -32.74 -11.91 -4.65
N SER A 68 -33.53 -10.84 -4.76
CA SER A 68 -34.99 -10.89 -4.62
C SER A 68 -35.65 -11.27 -5.95
N ASP A 69 -36.84 -11.88 -5.90
CA ASP A 69 -37.60 -12.29 -7.09
C ASP A 69 -37.91 -11.12 -8.06
N ASP A 70 -37.88 -9.88 -7.57
CA ASP A 70 -38.16 -8.67 -8.35
C ASP A 70 -36.93 -8.08 -9.06
N ASP A 71 -35.71 -8.51 -8.71
CA ASP A 71 -34.48 -8.02 -9.36
C ASP A 71 -34.11 -8.93 -10.54
N VAL A 72 -34.24 -8.40 -11.76
CA VAL A 72 -33.95 -9.12 -13.01
C VAL A 72 -32.48 -8.91 -13.44
N SER A 73 -31.72 -8.09 -12.71
CA SER A 73 -30.34 -7.76 -13.07
C SER A 73 -29.34 -8.73 -12.43
N GLY A 74 -28.89 -9.73 -13.20
CA GLY A 74 -27.80 -10.62 -12.81
C GLY A 74 -28.19 -12.10 -12.67
N PRO A 75 -27.19 -13.01 -12.61
CA PRO A 75 -27.43 -14.46 -12.52
C PRO A 75 -27.96 -14.87 -11.14
N THR A 76 -28.87 -15.84 -11.09
CA THR A 76 -29.23 -16.57 -9.87
C THR A 76 -28.05 -17.42 -9.37
N ALA A 77 -28.09 -17.88 -8.10
CA ALA A 77 -27.08 -18.80 -7.58
C ALA A 77 -26.94 -20.08 -8.44
N HIS A 78 -28.05 -20.62 -8.96
CA HIS A 78 -28.00 -21.78 -9.86
C HIS A 78 -27.34 -21.45 -11.21
N GLU A 79 -27.66 -20.30 -11.81
CA GLU A 79 -27.02 -19.85 -13.06
C GLU A 79 -25.52 -19.55 -12.88
N LEU A 80 -25.13 -19.06 -11.70
CA LEU A 80 -23.75 -18.74 -11.37
C LEU A 80 -22.89 -20.01 -11.19
N PHE A 81 -23.41 -21.01 -10.46
CA PHE A 81 -22.67 -22.24 -10.13
C PHE A 81 -22.91 -23.40 -11.11
N ASP A 82 -23.89 -23.29 -12.00
CA ASP A 82 -24.13 -24.20 -13.12
C ASP A 82 -24.55 -23.42 -14.38
N PRO A 83 -23.62 -22.68 -15.02
CA PRO A 83 -23.94 -21.79 -16.13
C PRO A 83 -24.43 -22.50 -17.39
N TRP A 84 -24.25 -23.84 -17.46
CA TRP A 84 -24.76 -24.67 -18.55
C TRP A 84 -26.06 -25.39 -18.21
N MET A 85 -26.62 -25.16 -17.01
CA MET A 85 -27.84 -25.82 -16.52
C MET A 85 -27.82 -27.34 -16.69
N ASN A 86 -26.67 -27.96 -16.40
CA ASN A 86 -26.49 -29.40 -16.47
C ASN A 86 -27.18 -30.15 -15.31
N ASN A 87 -27.67 -29.43 -14.30
CA ASN A 87 -28.19 -29.95 -13.03
C ASN A 87 -27.17 -30.82 -12.28
N VAL A 88 -25.88 -30.55 -12.46
CA VAL A 88 -24.79 -31.26 -11.79
C VAL A 88 -24.24 -30.39 -10.67
N LYS A 89 -24.36 -30.87 -9.43
CA LYS A 89 -23.81 -30.18 -8.25
C LYS A 89 -22.30 -30.29 -8.19
N ASN A 90 -21.62 -29.18 -8.41
CA ASN A 90 -20.16 -29.11 -8.35
C ASN A 90 -19.65 -29.01 -6.90
N LYS A 91 -18.39 -29.37 -6.69
CA LYS A 91 -17.68 -29.04 -5.46
C LYS A 91 -17.37 -27.55 -5.49
N ILE A 92 -17.61 -26.85 -4.39
CA ILE A 92 -17.27 -25.43 -4.24
C ILE A 92 -16.17 -25.28 -3.18
N LEU A 93 -15.12 -24.55 -3.55
CA LEU A 93 -14.06 -24.13 -2.64
C LEU A 93 -14.14 -22.61 -2.48
N LEU A 94 -14.39 -22.16 -1.26
CA LEU A 94 -14.44 -20.75 -0.91
C LEU A 94 -13.16 -20.32 -0.18
N PHE A 95 -12.34 -19.46 -0.79
CA PHE A 95 -11.28 -18.76 -0.09
C PHE A 95 -11.78 -17.45 0.51
N THR A 96 -11.49 -17.22 1.79
CA THR A 96 -11.88 -15.97 2.44
C THR A 96 -10.87 -15.48 3.47
N SER A 97 -10.55 -14.19 3.37
CA SER A 97 -9.85 -13.38 4.36
C SER A 97 -10.81 -12.63 5.29
N ARG A 98 -12.10 -12.54 4.94
CA ARG A 98 -13.12 -11.97 5.82
C ARG A 98 -13.32 -12.84 7.06
N SER A 99 -13.83 -12.23 8.13
CA SER A 99 -14.14 -12.96 9.36
C SER A 99 -15.21 -14.01 9.08
N LEU A 100 -14.99 -15.27 9.47
CA LEU A 100 -16.00 -16.32 9.32
C LEU A 100 -17.28 -15.99 10.10
N VAL A 101 -17.14 -15.32 11.25
CA VAL A 101 -18.27 -14.83 12.05
C VAL A 101 -19.07 -13.77 11.29
N GLU A 102 -18.42 -12.90 10.52
CA GLU A 102 -19.10 -11.89 9.70
C GLU A 102 -19.79 -12.53 8.49
N LEU A 103 -19.28 -13.66 8.00
CA LEU A 103 -19.83 -14.38 6.85
C LEU A 103 -20.86 -15.46 7.21
N GLU A 104 -21.18 -15.67 8.49
CA GLU A 104 -22.03 -16.78 8.95
C GLU A 104 -23.37 -16.86 8.19
N ALA A 105 -24.07 -15.73 8.06
CA ALA A 105 -25.36 -15.67 7.36
C ALA A 105 -25.23 -15.97 5.86
N VAL A 106 -24.17 -15.47 5.21
CA VAL A 106 -23.90 -15.70 3.79
C VAL A 106 -23.57 -17.17 3.54
N LEU A 107 -22.72 -17.76 4.38
CA LEU A 107 -22.35 -19.18 4.31
C LEU A 107 -23.57 -20.08 4.53
N ALA A 108 -24.42 -19.76 5.51
CA ALA A 108 -25.66 -20.47 5.73
C ALA A 108 -26.57 -20.40 4.49
N ALA A 109 -26.75 -19.21 3.90
CA ALA A 109 -27.57 -19.04 2.71
C ALA A 109 -27.04 -19.83 1.50
N LEU A 110 -25.72 -19.83 1.27
CA LEU A 110 -25.08 -20.63 0.22
C LEU A 110 -25.29 -22.14 0.43
N LEU A 111 -25.23 -22.60 1.68
CA LEU A 111 -25.48 -24.01 2.03
C LEU A 111 -26.95 -24.40 1.82
N HIS A 112 -27.89 -23.50 2.09
CA HIS A 112 -29.33 -23.72 1.89
C HIS A 112 -29.76 -23.61 0.42
N ALA A 113 -28.99 -22.93 -0.43
CA ALA A 113 -29.27 -22.80 -1.86
C ALA A 113 -29.10 -24.12 -2.65
N ASP A 114 -28.53 -25.16 -2.03
CA ASP A 114 -28.39 -26.51 -2.61
C ASP A 114 -27.64 -26.56 -3.97
N VAL A 115 -26.72 -25.61 -4.17
CA VAL A 115 -25.93 -25.45 -5.40
C VAL A 115 -24.68 -26.33 -5.47
N ALA A 116 -24.29 -26.97 -4.38
CA ALA A 116 -23.03 -27.69 -4.25
C ALA A 116 -23.19 -29.12 -3.73
N SER A 117 -22.33 -30.03 -4.19
CA SER A 117 -22.26 -31.40 -3.66
C SER A 117 -21.34 -31.51 -2.44
N THR A 118 -20.36 -30.60 -2.33
CA THR A 118 -19.41 -30.47 -1.24
C THR A 118 -18.99 -29.03 -1.15
N PHE A 119 -18.94 -28.49 0.07
CA PHE A 119 -18.56 -27.11 0.32
C PHE A 119 -17.32 -27.07 1.22
N VAL A 120 -16.23 -26.52 0.70
CA VAL A 120 -14.98 -26.37 1.44
C VAL A 120 -14.74 -24.89 1.69
N VAL A 121 -14.73 -24.46 2.94
CA VAL A 121 -14.36 -23.10 3.34
C VAL A 121 -12.89 -23.08 3.73
N ALA A 122 -12.07 -22.49 2.87
CA ALA A 122 -10.66 -22.22 3.11
C ALA A 122 -10.49 -20.82 3.72
N SER A 123 -10.43 -20.76 5.05
CA SER A 123 -10.14 -19.52 5.76
C SER A 123 -8.65 -19.20 5.70
N THR A 124 -8.32 -17.96 5.38
CA THR A 124 -6.94 -17.48 5.36
C THR A 124 -6.43 -17.04 6.73
N LEU A 125 -7.33 -16.89 7.70
CA LEU A 125 -7.01 -16.55 9.09
C LEU A 125 -7.02 -17.82 9.96
N PRO A 126 -6.08 -17.94 10.92
CA PRO A 126 -6.07 -19.06 11.86
C PRO A 126 -7.24 -18.98 12.86
N GLU A 127 -7.64 -20.10 13.48
CA GLU A 127 -8.77 -20.16 14.43
C GLU A 127 -8.69 -19.10 15.54
N ARG A 128 -7.49 -18.88 16.08
CA ARG A 128 -7.23 -17.90 17.14
C ARG A 128 -7.46 -16.45 16.72
N ALA A 129 -7.50 -16.16 15.41
CA ALA A 129 -7.81 -14.82 14.93
C ALA A 129 -9.27 -14.43 15.23
N PHE A 130 -10.19 -15.39 15.25
CA PHE A 130 -11.62 -15.17 15.48
C PHE A 130 -11.98 -15.05 16.98
N GLY A 131 -11.09 -15.52 17.86
CA GLY A 131 -11.25 -15.41 19.31
C GLY A 131 -10.66 -16.60 20.06
N PRO A 132 -10.47 -16.49 21.38
CA PRO A 132 -9.83 -17.53 22.19
C PRO A 132 -10.67 -18.81 22.28
N SER A 133 -11.99 -18.73 22.13
CA SER A 133 -12.92 -19.86 22.20
C SER A 133 -13.43 -20.33 20.83
N PHE A 134 -12.97 -19.72 19.73
CA PHE A 134 -13.42 -20.09 18.40
C PHE A 134 -12.68 -21.35 17.93
N SER A 135 -13.41 -22.26 17.30
CA SER A 135 -12.85 -23.40 16.55
C SER A 135 -13.65 -23.61 15.28
N PHE A 136 -12.98 -24.05 14.21
CA PHE A 136 -13.62 -24.36 12.95
C PHE A 136 -14.67 -25.46 13.10
N GLU A 137 -14.42 -26.46 13.94
CA GLU A 137 -15.39 -27.54 14.13
C GLU A 137 -16.67 -27.03 14.82
N THR A 138 -16.55 -26.19 15.85
CA THR A 138 -17.76 -25.62 16.50
C THR A 138 -18.54 -24.72 15.53
N PHE A 139 -17.85 -23.89 14.77
CA PHE A 139 -18.47 -23.01 13.77
C PHE A 139 -19.16 -23.82 12.65
N ARG A 140 -18.51 -24.87 12.16
CA ARG A 140 -19.08 -25.83 11.21
C ARG A 140 -20.37 -26.45 11.75
N GLN A 141 -20.37 -26.92 12.99
CA GLN A 141 -21.56 -27.53 13.61
C GLN A 141 -22.71 -26.53 13.72
N THR A 142 -22.44 -25.24 13.93
CA THR A 142 -23.47 -24.18 13.92
C THR A 142 -24.09 -24.02 12.53
N LEU A 143 -23.28 -23.94 11.48
CA LEU A 143 -23.76 -23.79 10.09
C LEU A 143 -24.58 -25.00 9.60
N LEU A 144 -24.27 -26.20 10.09
CA LEU A 144 -24.96 -27.42 9.71
C LEU A 144 -26.34 -27.58 10.37
N ARG A 145 -26.71 -26.76 11.36
CA ARG A 145 -28.04 -26.81 11.99
C ARG A 145 -29.12 -26.32 11.02
N GLY A 146 -29.62 -27.24 10.20
CA GLY A 146 -30.71 -27.00 9.25
C GLY A 146 -30.33 -27.16 7.77
N ALA A 147 -29.04 -27.35 7.46
CA ALA A 147 -28.59 -27.57 6.10
C ALA A 147 -28.67 -29.06 5.71
N PRO A 148 -29.06 -29.41 4.47
CA PRO A 148 -29.14 -30.79 3.99
C PRO A 148 -27.78 -31.41 3.63
N VAL A 149 -26.66 -30.81 4.04
CA VAL A 149 -25.32 -31.08 3.50
C VAL A 149 -24.41 -31.70 4.57
N ASP A 150 -24.12 -33.01 4.48
CA ASP A 150 -23.13 -33.68 5.35
C ASP A 150 -21.66 -33.33 4.99
N SER A 151 -21.44 -32.57 3.92
CA SER A 151 -20.15 -32.36 3.25
C SER A 151 -19.57 -30.94 3.38
N LEU A 152 -19.95 -30.15 4.40
CA LEU A 152 -19.24 -28.92 4.75
C LEU A 152 -17.90 -29.24 5.43
N ARG A 153 -16.80 -28.67 4.94
CA ARG A 153 -15.47 -28.75 5.55
C ARG A 153 -14.90 -27.34 5.71
N ILE A 154 -14.17 -27.09 6.80
CA ILE A 154 -13.49 -25.83 7.04
C ILE A 154 -12.00 -26.12 7.23
N ARG A 155 -11.16 -25.38 6.51
CA ARG A 155 -9.70 -25.54 6.45
C ARG A 155 -9.02 -24.20 6.62
N TYR A 156 -7.83 -24.23 7.21
CA TYR A 156 -6.91 -23.10 7.21
C TYR A 156 -6.01 -23.15 5.99
N VAL A 157 -6.01 -22.11 5.16
CA VAL A 157 -5.13 -21.99 3.99
C VAL A 157 -4.49 -20.59 3.99
N PRO A 158 -3.22 -20.44 4.39
CA PRO A 158 -2.60 -19.14 4.66
C PRO A 158 -2.28 -18.34 3.39
N LEU A 159 -3.29 -17.64 2.86
CA LEU A 159 -3.15 -16.65 1.79
C LEU A 159 -2.98 -15.23 2.38
N LEU A 160 -1.92 -15.04 3.16
CA LEU A 160 -1.74 -13.87 4.04
C LEU A 160 -1.08 -12.66 3.37
N TYR A 161 -0.34 -12.89 2.28
CA TYR A 161 0.47 -11.87 1.61
C TYR A 161 0.59 -12.15 0.11
N ALA A 162 0.94 -11.10 -0.64
CA ALA A 162 1.36 -11.17 -2.03
C ALA A 162 2.90 -11.15 -2.09
N PRO A 163 3.56 -12.20 -2.64
CA PRO A 163 4.99 -12.18 -2.90
C PRO A 163 5.28 -11.34 -4.16
N LEU A 164 6.07 -10.29 -4.02
CA LEU A 164 6.36 -9.36 -5.11
C LEU A 164 7.77 -9.57 -5.68
N LEU A 165 8.77 -9.73 -4.81
CA LEU A 165 10.14 -10.06 -5.19
C LEU A 165 10.56 -11.29 -4.43
N GLU A 166 11.04 -12.30 -5.15
CA GLU A 166 11.51 -13.52 -4.53
C GLU A 166 12.84 -13.33 -3.80
N PHE A 167 13.12 -14.22 -2.84
CA PHE A 167 14.46 -14.39 -2.29
C PHE A 167 14.90 -15.83 -2.54
N GLU A 168 16.05 -16.06 -3.18
CA GLU A 168 16.57 -17.42 -3.30
C GLU A 168 17.61 -17.74 -2.21
N PRO A 169 17.49 -18.90 -1.53
CA PRO A 169 18.45 -19.39 -0.54
C PRO A 169 19.86 -19.70 -1.04
N ARG A 170 20.04 -19.93 -2.35
CA ARG A 170 21.19 -20.68 -2.89
C ARG A 170 21.71 -20.13 -4.23
N GLY A 171 21.64 -18.81 -4.45
CA GLY A 171 22.12 -18.18 -5.68
C GLY A 171 22.76 -16.81 -5.49
N ASP A 172 23.40 -16.30 -6.54
CA ASP A 172 24.03 -14.96 -6.70
C ASP A 172 23.05 -13.76 -6.55
N ILE A 173 21.91 -13.96 -5.89
CA ILE A 173 20.86 -12.94 -5.76
C ILE A 173 21.22 -11.98 -4.62
N THR A 174 21.49 -10.73 -4.98
CA THR A 174 21.96 -9.67 -4.08
C THR A 174 20.85 -8.68 -3.67
N HIS A 175 19.58 -9.07 -3.70
CA HIS A 175 18.45 -8.18 -3.40
C HIS A 175 17.54 -8.76 -2.32
N PRO A 176 16.81 -7.91 -1.57
CA PRO A 176 15.84 -8.38 -0.58
C PRO A 176 14.65 -9.07 -1.27
N GLY A 177 14.05 -10.02 -0.56
CA GLY A 177 12.69 -10.47 -0.89
C GLY A 177 11.68 -9.39 -0.49
N LEU A 178 10.55 -9.29 -1.20
CA LEU A 178 9.52 -8.29 -0.95
C LEU A 178 8.14 -8.95 -0.90
N PHE A 179 7.37 -8.63 0.14
CA PHE A 179 5.97 -9.04 0.26
C PHE A 179 5.11 -7.91 0.82
N VAL A 180 3.81 -8.00 0.57
CA VAL A 180 2.80 -7.03 1.04
C VAL A 180 1.54 -7.74 1.47
N LEU A 181 0.82 -7.17 2.43
CA LEU A 181 -0.38 -7.81 2.98
C LEU A 181 -1.58 -7.62 2.07
N VAL A 182 -2.32 -8.71 1.84
CA VAL A 182 -3.54 -8.71 1.00
C VAL A 182 -4.82 -8.60 1.81
N HIS A 183 -4.73 -8.74 3.13
CA HIS A 183 -5.89 -8.74 3.98
C HIS A 183 -6.54 -7.33 4.01
N PRO A 184 -7.85 -7.19 3.75
CA PRO A 184 -8.50 -5.87 3.53
C PRO A 184 -8.49 -4.97 4.77
N LYS A 185 -8.43 -5.53 5.99
CA LYS A 185 -8.26 -4.74 7.22
C LYS A 185 -6.80 -4.41 7.53
N CYS A 186 -5.83 -5.03 6.86
CA CYS A 186 -4.39 -4.86 7.13
C CYS A 186 -3.69 -4.00 6.09
N ALA A 187 -4.04 -4.16 4.81
CA ALA A 187 -3.47 -3.38 3.71
C ALA A 187 -3.61 -1.85 3.89
N PRO A 188 -4.77 -1.30 4.32
CA PRO A 188 -4.95 0.14 4.52
C PRO A 188 -4.43 0.63 5.88
N VAL A 189 -3.82 -0.24 6.69
CA VAL A 189 -3.28 0.17 7.98
C VAL A 189 -2.18 1.21 7.77
N PHE A 190 -2.44 2.39 8.34
CA PHE A 190 -1.52 3.51 8.38
C PHE A 190 -1.20 3.84 9.84
N PRO A 191 0.00 4.37 10.15
CA PRO A 191 0.31 4.78 11.50
C PRO A 191 -0.66 5.83 12.05
N LEU A 192 -0.89 5.77 13.36
CA LEU A 192 -1.84 6.65 14.03
C LEU A 192 -1.39 8.11 13.99
N MET A 193 -2.23 8.98 13.41
CA MET A 193 -2.08 10.43 13.49
C MET A 193 -3.02 10.98 14.56
N ARG A 194 -2.58 11.99 15.30
CA ARG A 194 -3.38 12.61 16.36
C ARG A 194 -4.56 13.38 15.78
N CYS A 195 -4.39 14.05 14.64
CA CYS A 195 -5.44 14.82 13.94
C CYS A 195 -6.70 13.97 13.71
N GLN A 196 -6.55 12.66 13.53
CA GLN A 196 -7.66 11.70 13.33
C GLN A 196 -8.52 11.49 14.61
N LEU A 197 -8.01 11.85 15.79
CA LEU A 197 -8.64 11.61 17.09
C LEU A 197 -9.33 12.83 17.69
N HIS A 198 -9.13 14.03 17.14
CA HIS A 198 -9.67 15.28 17.72
C HIS A 198 -11.20 15.30 17.84
N GLY A 199 -11.92 14.56 16.98
CA GLY A 199 -13.39 14.44 17.03
C GLY A 199 -13.95 13.38 17.99
N LEU A 200 -13.11 12.65 18.75
CA LEU A 200 -13.54 11.60 19.69
C LEU A 200 -13.48 12.02 21.16
N GLN A 201 -13.20 13.30 21.43
CA GLN A 201 -13.20 13.87 22.77
C GLN A 201 -14.64 13.99 23.29
N HIS A 202 -15.16 12.94 23.91
CA HIS A 202 -16.38 13.01 24.72
C HIS A 202 -16.03 13.28 26.20
N ASP A 203 -16.85 14.13 26.82
CA ASP A 203 -16.92 14.45 28.25
C ASP A 203 -15.66 14.99 28.92
N GLY A 204 -15.49 16.33 28.84
CA GLY A 204 -14.94 17.17 29.92
C GLY A 204 -13.48 16.96 30.35
N SER A 205 -12.81 15.90 29.91
CA SER A 205 -11.39 15.66 30.14
C SER A 205 -10.64 15.94 28.85
N SER A 206 -10.20 17.19 28.70
CA SER A 206 -9.28 17.61 27.64
C SER A 206 -7.92 16.96 27.88
N LYS A 207 -7.79 15.67 27.60
CA LYS A 207 -6.49 15.01 27.57
C LYS A 207 -5.89 15.27 26.19
N ALA A 208 -5.30 16.45 26.02
CA ALA A 208 -4.51 16.77 24.84
C ALA A 208 -3.29 15.85 24.81
N TRP A 209 -3.30 14.83 23.94
CA TRP A 209 -2.14 13.96 23.77
C TRP A 209 -1.02 14.75 23.08
N SER A 210 0.15 14.84 23.70
CA SER A 210 1.36 15.38 23.08
C SER A 210 1.93 14.43 22.03
N HIS A 211 1.85 13.12 22.28
CA HIS A 211 2.50 12.08 21.50
C HIS A 211 1.56 10.91 21.19
N ALA A 212 1.74 10.25 20.05
CA ALA A 212 0.93 9.10 19.66
C ALA A 212 1.19 7.88 20.55
N GLN A 213 2.35 7.85 21.22
CA GLN A 213 2.67 6.86 22.25
C GLN A 213 1.77 7.01 23.49
N ASP A 214 1.42 8.26 23.85
CA ASP A 214 0.60 8.60 25.03
C ASP A 214 -0.86 8.17 24.88
N ILE A 215 -1.29 7.90 23.65
CA ILE A 215 -2.65 7.48 23.33
C ILE A 215 -2.83 6.07 23.88
N SER A 216 -3.71 5.92 24.86
CA SER A 216 -3.99 4.60 25.42
C SER A 216 -4.72 3.75 24.38
N PRO A 217 -4.58 2.41 24.40
CA PRO A 217 -5.34 1.55 23.48
C PRO A 217 -6.86 1.75 23.54
N GLN A 218 -7.39 2.31 24.63
CA GLN A 218 -8.82 2.58 24.81
C GLN A 218 -9.29 3.80 24.01
N ASP A 219 -8.41 4.78 23.84
CA ASP A 219 -8.64 6.04 23.12
C ASP A 219 -8.51 5.89 21.59
N ILE A 220 -7.98 4.76 21.11
CA ILE A 220 -7.87 4.44 19.69
C ILE A 220 -9.23 3.97 19.18
N PRO A 221 -9.72 4.46 18.02
CA PRO A 221 -10.97 4.02 17.41
C PRO A 221 -11.03 2.50 17.33
N GLU A 222 -12.19 1.92 17.65
CA GLU A 222 -12.33 0.46 17.71
C GLU A 222 -11.96 -0.22 16.39
N THR A 223 -12.34 0.38 15.26
CA THR A 223 -11.98 -0.10 13.91
C THR A 223 -10.47 -0.15 13.71
N THR A 224 -9.75 0.90 14.09
CA THR A 224 -8.29 0.99 14.01
C THR A 224 -7.62 -0.02 14.96
N ARG A 225 -8.11 -0.15 16.19
CA ARG A 225 -7.61 -1.13 17.16
C ARG A 225 -7.79 -2.58 16.67
N LYS A 226 -8.95 -2.89 16.08
CA LYS A 226 -9.20 -4.20 15.44
C LYS A 226 -8.25 -4.43 14.27
N ALA A 227 -8.00 -3.41 13.44
CA ALA A 227 -7.05 -3.48 12.34
C ALA A 227 -5.62 -3.77 12.82
N PHE A 228 -5.13 -3.07 13.85
CA PHE A 228 -3.80 -3.33 14.44
C PHE A 228 -3.69 -4.73 15.04
N LYS A 229 -4.74 -5.20 15.73
CA LYS A 229 -4.80 -6.57 16.25
C LYS A 229 -4.75 -7.61 15.13
N THR A 230 -5.54 -7.40 14.07
CA THR A 230 -5.57 -8.30 12.90
C THR A 230 -4.21 -8.31 12.20
N LEU A 231 -3.58 -7.15 12.04
CA LEU A 231 -2.23 -7.01 11.49
C LEU A 231 -1.20 -7.82 12.30
N ALA A 232 -1.22 -7.72 13.63
CA ALA A 232 -0.36 -8.52 14.50
C ALA A 232 -0.60 -10.03 14.34
N GLN A 233 -1.86 -10.46 14.24
CA GLN A 233 -2.21 -11.87 14.03
C GLN A 233 -1.73 -12.40 12.67
N VAL A 234 -1.95 -11.62 11.61
CA VAL A 234 -1.48 -11.94 10.25
C VAL A 234 0.05 -12.05 10.24
N LEU A 235 0.77 -11.08 10.82
CA LEU A 235 2.23 -11.14 10.92
C LEU A 235 2.71 -12.36 11.70
N GLY A 236 2.09 -12.68 12.84
CA GLY A 236 2.43 -13.85 13.62
C GLY A 236 2.24 -15.15 12.85
N ALA A 237 1.13 -15.26 12.11
CA ALA A 237 0.84 -16.40 11.24
C ALA A 237 1.87 -16.54 10.10
N ILE A 238 2.31 -15.42 9.49
CA ILE A 238 3.39 -15.44 8.48
C ILE A 238 4.70 -15.94 9.08
N MET A 239 5.09 -15.47 10.28
CA MET A 239 6.33 -15.92 10.93
C MET A 239 6.30 -17.41 11.24
N VAL A 240 5.16 -17.93 11.70
CA VAL A 240 4.94 -19.37 11.93
C VAL A 240 4.98 -20.16 10.62
N GLN A 241 4.28 -19.70 9.57
CA GLN A 241 4.28 -20.31 8.24
C GLN A 241 5.70 -20.41 7.66
N TRP A 242 6.54 -19.40 7.88
CA TRP A 242 7.94 -19.41 7.44
C TRP A 242 8.88 -20.15 8.40
N GLN A 243 8.38 -20.65 9.53
CA GLN A 243 9.14 -21.28 10.60
C GLN A 243 10.27 -20.38 11.09
N LEU A 244 9.93 -19.12 11.42
CA LEU A 244 10.85 -18.12 11.94
C LEU A 244 10.60 -17.91 13.44
N GLU A 245 11.66 -18.04 14.24
CA GLU A 245 11.64 -17.72 15.66
C GLU A 245 12.03 -16.25 15.86
N VAL A 246 11.03 -15.40 16.06
CA VAL A 246 11.22 -13.94 16.23
C VAL A 246 10.88 -13.42 17.63
N LYS A 247 10.24 -14.23 18.50
CA LYS A 247 9.61 -13.78 19.76
C LYS A 247 10.52 -12.93 20.65
N SER A 248 11.79 -13.29 20.76
CA SER A 248 12.79 -12.58 21.58
C SER A 248 13.52 -11.45 20.83
N ARG A 249 13.28 -11.29 19.52
CA ARG A 249 14.00 -10.41 18.60
C ARG A 249 13.05 -9.52 17.79
N ILE A 250 11.99 -9.03 18.43
CA ILE A 250 11.05 -8.06 17.86
C ILE A 250 11.49 -6.66 18.26
N PHE A 251 11.75 -5.81 17.29
CA PHE A 251 12.10 -4.40 17.49
C PHE A 251 11.08 -3.51 16.79
N ALA A 252 10.87 -2.31 17.34
CA ALA A 252 9.95 -1.33 16.79
C ALA A 252 10.62 0.03 16.63
N LEU A 253 10.33 0.71 15.52
CA LEU A 253 10.68 2.09 15.26
C LEU A 253 9.38 2.87 14.98
N GLY A 254 8.82 3.46 16.03
CA GLY A 254 7.54 4.19 15.99
C GLY A 254 6.52 3.66 16.99
N ALA A 255 5.56 4.51 17.38
CA ALA A 255 4.61 4.21 18.45
C ALA A 255 3.50 3.23 18.03
N THR A 256 3.06 3.31 16.78
CA THR A 256 2.06 2.37 16.24
C THR A 256 2.70 0.98 16.11
N SER A 257 3.92 0.92 15.56
CA SER A 257 4.73 -0.30 15.45
C SER A 257 5.04 -0.92 16.81
N LEU A 258 5.28 -0.10 17.84
CA LEU A 258 5.47 -0.60 19.20
C LEU A 258 4.18 -1.26 19.74
N LYS A 259 3.02 -0.62 19.56
CA LYS A 259 1.71 -1.17 19.98
C LYS A 259 1.38 -2.46 19.23
N ILE A 260 1.63 -2.50 17.91
CA ILE A 260 1.48 -3.71 17.09
C ILE A 260 2.47 -4.78 17.57
N GLY A 261 3.71 -4.42 17.87
CA GLY A 261 4.76 -5.31 18.35
C GLY A 261 4.38 -6.01 19.65
N HIS A 262 3.87 -5.28 20.64
CA HIS A 262 3.38 -5.88 21.89
C HIS A 262 2.22 -6.85 21.65
N THR A 263 1.28 -6.48 20.77
CA THR A 263 0.16 -7.36 20.41
C THR A 263 0.64 -8.63 19.69
N LEU A 264 1.63 -8.50 18.81
CA LEU A 264 2.26 -9.61 18.10
C LEU A 264 3.02 -10.53 19.06
N GLN A 265 3.78 -9.98 20.00
CA GLN A 265 4.52 -10.77 20.98
C GLN A 265 3.58 -11.61 21.86
N ALA A 266 2.46 -11.02 22.31
CA ALA A 266 1.43 -11.76 23.04
C ALA A 266 0.82 -12.88 22.18
N PHE A 267 0.46 -12.59 20.93
CA PHE A 267 -0.09 -13.60 20.03
C PHE A 267 0.89 -14.74 19.71
N LEU A 268 2.18 -14.43 19.52
CA LEU A 268 3.22 -15.44 19.33
C LEU A 268 3.45 -16.27 20.59
N HIS A 269 3.24 -15.71 21.78
CA HIS A 269 3.26 -16.47 23.02
C HIS A 269 2.15 -17.54 23.00
N ASP A 270 0.93 -17.12 22.70
CA ASP A 270 -0.24 -18.02 22.65
C ASP A 270 -0.07 -19.12 21.60
N LEU A 271 0.42 -18.80 20.40
CA LEU A 271 0.66 -19.78 19.35
C LEU A 271 1.75 -20.80 19.70
N GLN A 272 2.81 -20.36 20.38
CA GLN A 272 3.91 -21.26 20.77
C GLN A 272 3.50 -22.28 21.83
N GLU A 273 2.49 -22.00 22.65
CA GLU A 273 1.95 -22.98 23.61
C GLU A 273 1.26 -24.17 22.93
N GLU A 274 0.85 -24.01 21.66
CA GLU A 274 0.19 -25.05 20.86
C GLU A 274 1.18 -25.87 20.03
N CYS A 275 2.34 -25.29 19.70
CA CYS A 275 3.39 -26.00 18.98
C CYS A 275 4.08 -27.02 19.90
N THR A 276 4.36 -28.20 19.36
CA THR A 276 5.21 -29.16 20.05
C THR A 276 6.63 -28.62 20.20
N ILE A 277 7.33 -29.04 21.25
CA ILE A 277 8.74 -28.67 21.48
C ILE A 277 9.62 -29.03 20.27
N GLN A 278 9.25 -30.07 19.52
CA GLN A 278 9.97 -30.50 18.33
C GLN A 278 9.76 -29.53 17.15
N GLU A 279 8.53 -29.06 16.92
CA GLU A 279 8.21 -28.07 15.88
C GLU A 279 8.92 -26.73 16.14
N VAL A 280 8.93 -26.26 17.39
CA VAL A 280 9.59 -25.00 17.74
C VAL A 280 11.11 -25.10 17.53
N LYS A 281 11.73 -26.27 17.77
CA LYS A 281 13.16 -26.49 17.51
C LYS A 281 13.55 -26.44 16.03
N GLU A 282 12.59 -26.63 15.13
CA GLU A 282 12.83 -26.53 13.68
C GLU A 282 12.82 -25.08 13.18
N TYR A 283 12.41 -24.13 14.02
CA TYR A 283 12.32 -22.73 13.61
C TYR A 283 13.70 -22.11 13.51
N LYS A 284 13.87 -21.25 12.51
CA LYS A 284 15.12 -20.52 12.29
C LYS A 284 15.07 -19.20 13.06
N PRO A 285 16.11 -18.85 13.83
CA PRO A 285 16.20 -17.55 14.45
C PRO A 285 16.11 -16.42 13.41
N ALA A 286 15.27 -15.42 13.70
CA ALA A 286 15.14 -14.24 12.84
C ALA A 286 14.94 -12.97 13.67
N THR A 287 15.29 -11.83 13.11
CA THR A 287 15.01 -10.50 13.69
C THR A 287 13.85 -9.88 12.95
N LEU A 288 12.82 -9.44 13.67
CA LEU A 288 11.69 -8.70 13.11
C LEU A 288 11.79 -7.24 13.55
N ILE A 289 11.74 -6.32 12.58
CA ILE A 289 11.79 -4.88 12.83
C ILE A 289 10.53 -4.27 12.24
N LEU A 290 9.64 -3.79 13.11
CA LEU A 290 8.43 -3.07 12.76
C LEU A 290 8.75 -1.57 12.65
N ILE A 291 8.41 -0.97 11.52
CA ILE A 291 8.77 0.42 11.21
C ILE A 291 7.49 1.17 10.87
N ASP A 292 7.15 2.17 11.67
CA ASP A 292 6.09 3.08 11.26
C ASP A 292 6.58 3.95 10.12
N ARG A 293 5.67 4.38 9.25
CA ARG A 293 5.86 5.64 8.49
C ARG A 293 5.90 6.87 9.41
N PHE A 294 5.37 6.75 10.63
CA PHE A 294 5.18 7.82 11.62
C PHE A 294 5.89 7.55 12.97
N GLN A 295 6.83 8.38 13.43
CA GLN A 295 7.53 8.22 14.72
C GLN A 295 7.03 9.15 15.84
N SER A 296 6.39 8.60 16.87
CA SER A 296 6.28 9.35 18.14
C SER A 296 7.60 9.32 18.91
N LEU A 297 8.00 10.44 19.51
CA LEU A 297 9.14 10.49 20.43
C LEU A 297 8.62 10.49 21.88
N PRO A 298 9.15 9.66 22.80
CA PRO A 298 8.93 9.85 24.22
C PRO A 298 9.80 11.00 24.75
N GLY A 299 9.18 11.92 25.49
CA GLY A 299 9.89 12.92 26.31
C GLY A 299 10.50 12.25 27.54
N GLY A 300 11.82 12.06 27.55
CA GLY A 300 12.55 11.55 28.71
C GLY A 300 13.12 12.66 29.60
N GLY A 301 12.50 12.86 30.78
CA GLY A 301 13.15 13.00 32.09
C GLY A 301 14.03 14.21 32.44
N TYR A 302 13.45 15.06 33.30
CA TYR A 302 14.03 16.00 34.28
C TYR A 302 14.74 17.28 33.80
N LEU A 303 14.14 18.41 34.18
CA LEU A 303 14.43 19.81 33.86
C LEU A 303 14.07 20.21 32.42
N VAL A 304 12.80 20.53 32.22
CA VAL A 304 12.31 21.87 31.79
C VAL A 304 10.81 21.74 31.48
N GLU A 305 9.97 22.23 32.39
CA GLU A 305 8.50 22.38 32.27
C GLU A 305 8.06 23.41 31.20
N LEU A 306 8.99 23.87 30.36
CA LEU A 306 8.77 24.77 29.22
C LEU A 306 9.03 24.11 27.84
N MET A 307 9.33 22.80 27.78
CA MET A 307 9.63 22.08 26.54
C MET A 307 8.65 20.92 26.20
N SER A 308 7.47 20.86 26.83
CA SER A 308 6.42 19.86 26.53
C SER A 308 5.57 20.17 25.28
N ILE A 309 5.97 21.13 24.45
CA ILE A 309 5.17 21.65 23.31
C ILE A 309 5.45 20.92 21.98
N PHE A 310 6.42 20.00 21.93
CA PHE A 310 6.85 19.43 20.64
C PHE A 310 6.01 18.22 20.20
N PRO A 311 5.35 18.22 19.03
CA PRO A 311 4.47 17.14 18.57
C PRO A 311 5.19 15.83 18.20
N THR A 312 4.36 14.80 18.05
CA THR A 312 4.55 13.60 17.22
C THR A 312 5.30 13.85 15.91
N ARG A 313 6.09 12.88 15.45
CA ARG A 313 6.98 13.05 14.29
C ARG A 313 6.73 11.94 13.28
N THR A 314 7.21 12.10 12.05
CA THR A 314 7.18 10.99 11.09
C THR A 314 8.52 10.22 11.05
N CYS A 315 8.48 8.92 10.77
CA CYS A 315 9.69 8.14 10.48
C CYS A 315 10.18 8.46 9.08
N ASP A 316 9.31 8.38 8.07
CA ASP A 316 9.63 8.75 6.69
C ASP A 316 8.40 8.95 5.77
N LEU A 317 7.81 10.16 5.74
CA LEU A 317 6.86 10.59 4.69
C LEU A 317 7.49 11.36 3.53
N ALA A 318 8.71 11.88 3.68
CA ALA A 318 9.37 12.63 2.62
C ALA A 318 9.71 11.73 1.44
N THR A 319 10.36 10.59 1.69
CA THR A 319 10.75 9.64 0.63
C THR A 319 9.58 9.21 -0.26
N PRO A 320 8.44 8.72 0.27
CA PRO A 320 7.30 8.30 -0.56
C PRO A 320 6.53 9.47 -1.21
N SER A 321 6.79 10.72 -0.83
CA SER A 321 6.18 11.91 -1.44
C SER A 321 7.07 12.60 -2.48
N THR A 322 8.30 12.12 -2.70
CA THR A 322 9.22 12.67 -3.71
C THR A 322 8.86 12.25 -5.14
N GLN A 323 9.43 12.95 -6.12
CA GLN A 323 9.45 12.51 -7.52
C GLN A 323 10.50 11.43 -7.82
N GLN A 324 11.19 10.87 -6.83
CA GLN A 324 12.13 9.75 -7.04
C GLN A 324 11.37 8.44 -7.18
N HIS A 325 11.69 7.68 -8.22
CA HIS A 325 10.89 6.52 -8.61
C HIS A 325 11.74 5.49 -9.35
N THR A 326 11.30 4.24 -9.25
CA THR A 326 11.65 3.17 -10.18
C THR A 326 10.70 3.19 -11.37
N LEU A 327 10.95 2.37 -12.39
CA LEU A 327 9.95 2.23 -13.46
C LEU A 327 8.70 1.52 -12.99
N LEU A 328 8.81 0.58 -12.04
CA LEU A 328 7.64 -0.07 -11.49
C LEU A 328 6.74 0.93 -10.74
N ASP A 329 7.30 1.85 -9.95
CA ASP A 329 6.52 2.92 -9.31
C ASP A 329 5.72 3.73 -10.36
N ARG A 330 6.37 4.11 -11.48
CA ARG A 330 5.71 4.88 -12.54
C ARG A 330 4.65 4.10 -13.30
N ILE A 331 4.86 2.80 -13.47
CA ILE A 331 3.86 1.91 -14.06
C ILE A 331 2.59 1.91 -13.19
N LEU A 332 2.76 1.74 -11.88
CA LEU A 332 1.65 1.72 -10.92
C LEU A 332 0.97 3.08 -10.76
N GLU A 333 1.70 4.18 -10.97
CA GLU A 333 1.16 5.54 -10.90
C GLU A 333 0.40 5.97 -12.17
N HIS A 334 0.93 5.65 -13.36
CA HIS A 334 0.41 6.19 -14.61
C HIS A 334 -0.57 5.27 -15.34
N LEU A 335 -0.54 3.97 -15.07
CA LEU A 335 -1.45 3.03 -15.70
C LEU A 335 -2.68 2.81 -14.81
N PRO A 336 -3.87 2.67 -15.41
CA PRO A 336 -5.10 2.53 -14.65
C PRO A 336 -5.06 1.27 -13.78
N ALA A 337 -5.53 1.37 -12.54
CA ALA A 337 -5.76 0.20 -11.72
C ALA A 337 -6.87 -0.67 -12.34
N ALA A 338 -6.84 -1.98 -12.14
CA ALA A 338 -7.95 -2.84 -12.53
C ALA A 338 -9.23 -2.44 -11.80
N THR A 339 -10.24 -2.03 -12.56
CA THR A 339 -11.55 -1.63 -12.03
C THR A 339 -12.42 -2.83 -11.70
N ARG A 340 -13.16 -2.75 -10.60
CA ARG A 340 -14.39 -3.52 -10.37
C ARG A 340 -15.63 -2.64 -10.50
N SER A 341 -16.76 -3.30 -10.73
CA SER A 341 -18.07 -2.81 -11.12
C SER A 341 -18.87 -2.06 -10.04
N THR A 342 -18.36 -1.85 -8.82
CA THR A 342 -19.11 -1.16 -7.75
C THR A 342 -18.26 -0.10 -7.03
N PRO A 343 -18.62 1.21 -7.14
CA PRO A 343 -17.86 2.31 -6.56
C PRO A 343 -18.16 2.61 -5.07
N ALA A 344 -19.05 1.85 -4.41
CA ALA A 344 -19.61 2.25 -3.11
C ALA A 344 -18.80 1.80 -1.88
N ASP A 345 -17.99 0.74 -1.97
CA ASP A 345 -17.27 0.16 -0.80
C ASP A 345 -15.76 -0.06 -1.02
N SER A 346 -15.19 0.37 -2.15
CA SER A 346 -13.82 0.01 -2.54
C SER A 346 -12.73 0.88 -1.90
N ASN A 347 -12.60 0.83 -0.57
CA ASN A 347 -11.35 1.23 0.10
C ASN A 347 -10.23 0.18 -0.09
N ALA A 348 -10.54 -0.96 -0.71
CA ALA A 348 -9.56 -1.94 -1.15
C ALA A 348 -8.98 -1.52 -2.51
N GLU A 349 -8.14 -0.49 -2.54
CA GLU A 349 -7.20 -0.31 -3.66
C GLU A 349 -6.25 -1.53 -3.63
N HIS A 350 -6.54 -2.51 -4.48
CA HIS A 350 -5.68 -3.68 -4.68
C HIS A 350 -4.24 -3.24 -4.92
N ILE A 351 -3.31 -4.03 -4.39
CA ILE A 351 -1.93 -3.62 -4.15
C ILE A 351 -1.29 -3.16 -5.45
N THR A 352 -1.53 -3.83 -6.60
CA THR A 352 -0.77 -3.55 -7.83
C THR A 352 -1.33 -4.20 -9.10
N GLU A 353 -2.62 -4.12 -9.39
CA GLU A 353 -3.09 -4.51 -10.72
C GLU A 353 -3.22 -3.30 -11.62
N VAL A 354 -2.31 -3.16 -12.58
CA VAL A 354 -2.60 -2.37 -13.78
C VAL A 354 -3.64 -3.14 -14.58
N GLY A 355 -4.81 -2.55 -14.79
CA GLY A 355 -5.88 -3.17 -15.56
C GLY A 355 -5.48 -3.40 -17.02
N PRO A 356 -6.14 -4.34 -17.71
CA PRO A 356 -5.89 -4.59 -19.13
C PRO A 356 -6.13 -3.32 -19.96
N LEU A 357 -5.07 -2.75 -20.54
CA LEU A 357 -5.16 -1.54 -21.38
C LEU A 357 -6.12 -1.72 -22.59
N PHE A 358 -6.28 -2.95 -23.08
CA PHE A 358 -7.09 -3.27 -24.27
C PHE A 358 -8.44 -3.94 -23.96
N ALA A 359 -8.89 -3.98 -22.71
CA ALA A 359 -10.22 -4.53 -22.42
C ALA A 359 -11.30 -3.62 -23.01
N THR A 360 -12.18 -4.20 -23.83
CA THR A 360 -13.38 -3.52 -24.33
C THR A 360 -14.25 -3.10 -23.14
N PRO A 361 -14.52 -1.79 -22.93
CA PRO A 361 -15.46 -1.38 -21.91
C PRO A 361 -16.86 -1.85 -22.30
N SER A 362 -17.51 -2.61 -21.42
CA SER A 362 -18.93 -2.95 -21.52
C SER A 362 -19.73 -2.04 -20.58
N PRO A 363 -20.94 -1.61 -20.95
CA PRO A 363 -21.20 -0.50 -21.87
C PRO A 363 -20.82 0.87 -21.28
N VAL A 364 -20.61 1.83 -22.18
CA VAL A 364 -20.15 3.22 -21.97
C VAL A 364 -20.95 3.97 -20.89
N PRO A 365 -20.34 4.38 -19.76
CA PRO A 365 -20.81 5.52 -19.00
C PRO A 365 -20.43 6.80 -19.76
N THR A 366 -21.32 7.78 -19.74
CA THR A 366 -21.12 9.13 -20.28
C THR A 366 -19.74 9.71 -19.91
N ALA A 367 -19.00 10.13 -20.94
CA ALA A 367 -17.60 10.53 -20.87
C ALA A 367 -17.32 11.54 -19.74
N THR A 368 -16.55 11.09 -18.75
CA THR A 368 -15.91 11.94 -17.72
C THR A 368 -14.41 12.04 -17.99
N PRO A 369 -13.67 13.01 -17.42
CA PRO A 369 -12.22 13.15 -17.63
C PRO A 369 -11.39 11.88 -17.30
N ARG A 370 -11.94 10.95 -16.50
CA ARG A 370 -11.33 9.63 -16.22
C ARG A 370 -11.26 8.71 -17.46
N ASP A 371 -12.13 8.88 -18.45
CA ASP A 371 -12.20 8.02 -19.64
C ASP A 371 -11.01 8.19 -20.61
N LEU A 372 -10.31 9.32 -20.54
CA LEU A 372 -9.09 9.56 -21.32
C LEU A 372 -7.89 8.72 -20.83
N HIS A 373 -7.88 8.30 -19.55
CA HIS A 373 -6.80 7.48 -18.98
C HIS A 373 -6.90 5.99 -19.35
N HIS A 374 -8.06 5.53 -19.83
CA HIS A 374 -8.31 4.15 -20.22
C HIS A 374 -8.05 3.86 -21.71
N ARG A 375 -7.80 4.89 -22.54
CA ARG A 375 -7.47 4.69 -23.96
C ARG A 375 -5.97 4.36 -24.10
N PRO A 376 -5.60 3.25 -24.77
CA PRO A 376 -4.21 2.97 -25.10
C PRO A 376 -3.59 4.09 -25.91
N SER A 377 -2.30 4.32 -25.70
CA SER A 377 -1.55 5.30 -26.46
C SER A 377 -1.46 5.00 -27.96
N SER A 378 -1.20 6.04 -28.74
CA SER A 378 -1.06 5.92 -30.20
C SER A 378 0.17 5.10 -30.63
N LEU A 379 1.23 5.06 -29.80
CA LEU A 379 2.44 4.28 -30.05
C LEU A 379 2.14 2.78 -30.13
N LEU A 380 1.26 2.29 -29.25
CA LEU A 380 0.89 0.88 -29.17
C LEU A 380 -0.11 0.46 -30.25
N SER A 381 -0.69 1.39 -31.02
CA SER A 381 -1.64 1.07 -32.10
C SER A 381 -1.08 0.15 -33.19
N THR A 382 0.25 0.06 -33.28
CA THR A 382 0.97 -0.78 -34.25
C THR A 382 1.27 -2.19 -33.75
N VAL A 383 1.03 -2.47 -32.46
CA VAL A 383 1.31 -3.77 -31.84
C VAL A 383 0.08 -4.66 -31.97
N LYS A 384 0.20 -5.82 -32.62
CA LYS A 384 -0.88 -6.83 -32.73
C LYS A 384 -1.01 -7.67 -31.45
N TRP A 385 -1.24 -7.02 -30.32
CA TRP A 385 -1.50 -7.70 -29.05
C TRP A 385 -2.96 -7.52 -28.65
N THR A 386 -3.66 -8.63 -28.44
CA THR A 386 -5.09 -8.66 -28.06
C THR A 386 -5.32 -9.04 -26.60
N GLY A 387 -4.25 -9.32 -25.85
CA GLY A 387 -4.34 -9.72 -24.45
C GLY A 387 -4.43 -8.55 -23.48
N GLY A 388 -4.87 -8.83 -22.25
CA GLY A 388 -4.71 -7.90 -21.14
C GLY A 388 -3.24 -7.67 -20.77
N ILE A 389 -2.98 -6.67 -19.95
CA ILE A 389 -1.68 -6.44 -19.32
C ILE A 389 -1.89 -6.76 -17.85
N SER A 390 -1.23 -7.79 -17.35
CA SER A 390 -1.14 -8.08 -15.93
C SER A 390 0.34 -8.05 -15.56
N LEU A 391 0.70 -7.27 -14.54
CA LEU A 391 2.08 -7.15 -14.05
C LEU A 391 2.41 -8.23 -13.02
N CYS A 392 1.55 -9.21 -12.83
CA CYS A 392 1.78 -10.27 -11.87
C CYS A 392 2.98 -11.13 -12.27
N HIS A 393 3.68 -11.63 -11.25
CA HIS A 393 4.95 -12.34 -11.40
C HIS A 393 4.84 -13.54 -12.35
N ALA A 394 5.65 -13.57 -13.39
CA ALA A 394 5.84 -14.74 -14.24
C ALA A 394 6.72 -15.77 -13.52
N TYR A 395 6.34 -17.05 -13.49
CA TYR A 395 7.17 -18.08 -12.85
C TYR A 395 8.48 -18.31 -13.61
N GLY A 396 9.59 -17.76 -13.10
CA GLY A 396 10.90 -17.97 -13.68
C GLY A 396 11.13 -17.24 -15.01
N GLY A 397 12.36 -17.29 -15.49
CA GLY A 397 12.70 -16.86 -16.84
C GLY A 397 12.85 -15.34 -17.04
N PRO A 398 12.83 -14.86 -18.30
CA PRO A 398 13.11 -13.47 -18.68
C PRO A 398 12.18 -12.44 -18.03
N SER A 399 10.88 -12.70 -17.99
CA SER A 399 9.86 -11.78 -17.46
C SER A 399 10.05 -11.49 -15.97
N GLN A 400 10.33 -12.52 -15.15
CA GLN A 400 10.68 -12.35 -13.74
C GLN A 400 11.90 -11.44 -13.56
N ARG A 401 13.00 -11.73 -14.27
CA ARG A 401 14.24 -10.94 -14.17
C ARG A 401 14.04 -9.49 -14.59
N VAL A 402 13.20 -9.25 -15.60
CA VAL A 402 12.83 -7.90 -16.02
C VAL A 402 11.99 -7.24 -14.92
N PHE A 403 10.98 -7.90 -14.38
CA PHE A 403 10.14 -7.36 -13.30
C PHE A 403 10.96 -6.96 -12.08
N GLU A 404 11.84 -7.85 -11.61
CA GLU A 404 12.80 -7.56 -10.53
C GLU A 404 13.61 -6.30 -10.85
N SER A 405 14.13 -6.23 -12.07
CA SER A 405 14.91 -5.07 -12.53
C SER A 405 14.11 -3.78 -12.61
N LEU A 406 12.81 -3.83 -12.90
CA LEU A 406 11.93 -2.66 -12.88
C LEU A 406 11.69 -2.16 -11.46
N ALA A 407 11.73 -3.07 -10.47
CA ALA A 407 11.52 -2.78 -9.05
C ALA A 407 12.78 -2.30 -8.31
N ILE A 408 13.97 -2.81 -8.65
CA ILE A 408 15.19 -2.58 -7.84
C ILE A 408 16.34 -1.88 -8.57
N LYS A 409 16.18 -1.54 -9.85
CA LYS A 409 17.22 -0.79 -10.58
C LYS A 409 16.73 0.59 -10.99
N ALA A 410 17.69 1.51 -11.13
CA ALA A 410 17.43 2.82 -11.69
C ALA A 410 16.79 2.71 -13.09
N PRO A 411 15.88 3.63 -13.48
CA PRO A 411 15.08 3.50 -14.70
C PRO A 411 15.88 3.17 -15.97
N ILE A 412 17.00 3.85 -16.19
CA ILE A 412 17.85 3.61 -17.38
C ILE A 412 18.44 2.20 -17.38
N ALA A 413 18.86 1.69 -16.21
CA ALA A 413 19.41 0.34 -16.10
C ALA A 413 18.32 -0.72 -16.29
N ALA A 414 17.11 -0.47 -15.80
CA ALA A 414 15.96 -1.34 -16.01
C ALA A 414 15.54 -1.40 -17.49
N LEU A 415 15.49 -0.26 -18.19
CA LEU A 415 15.22 -0.23 -19.65
C LEU A 415 16.25 -0.99 -20.46
N LYS A 416 17.55 -0.84 -20.13
CA LYS A 416 18.61 -1.60 -20.79
C LYS A 416 18.47 -3.11 -20.57
N HIS A 417 18.01 -3.52 -19.39
CA HIS A 417 17.77 -4.92 -19.10
C HIS A 417 16.57 -5.48 -19.89
N LEU A 418 15.47 -4.73 -19.95
CA LEU A 418 14.31 -5.07 -20.78
C LEU A 418 14.69 -5.20 -22.27
N ASP A 419 15.43 -4.23 -22.82
CA ASP A 419 15.91 -4.28 -24.22
C ASP A 419 16.77 -5.52 -24.47
N LYS A 420 17.64 -5.90 -23.52
CA LYS A 420 18.46 -7.11 -23.63
C LYS A 420 17.60 -8.37 -23.70
N GLU A 421 16.70 -8.57 -22.74
CA GLU A 421 15.87 -9.79 -22.65
C GLU A 421 14.91 -9.90 -23.85
N LEU A 422 14.30 -8.78 -24.28
CA LEU A 422 13.49 -8.75 -25.50
C LEU A 422 14.30 -9.06 -26.75
N ARG A 423 15.51 -8.51 -26.86
CA ARG A 423 16.40 -8.77 -28.00
C ARG A 423 16.82 -10.23 -28.05
N ASP A 424 17.16 -10.84 -26.92
CA ASP A 424 17.59 -12.23 -26.87
C ASP A 424 16.46 -13.15 -27.39
N VAL A 425 15.22 -12.94 -26.92
CA VAL A 425 14.02 -13.67 -27.43
C VAL A 425 13.79 -13.39 -28.91
N ALA A 426 13.75 -12.12 -29.33
CA ALA A 426 13.51 -11.74 -30.72
C ALA A 426 14.57 -12.33 -31.68
N MET A 427 15.84 -12.32 -31.29
CA MET A 427 16.93 -12.89 -32.08
C MET A 427 16.79 -14.41 -32.22
N ASP A 428 16.30 -15.10 -31.19
CA ASP A 428 16.05 -16.54 -31.27
C ASP A 428 14.87 -16.87 -32.19
N LEU A 429 13.79 -16.08 -32.15
CA LEU A 429 12.68 -16.20 -33.10
C LEU A 429 13.12 -15.95 -34.55
N LEU A 430 13.99 -14.96 -34.77
CA LEU A 430 14.56 -14.65 -36.09
C LEU A 430 15.46 -15.78 -36.61
N LYS A 431 16.32 -16.36 -35.76
CA LYS A 431 17.14 -17.53 -36.11
C LYS A 431 16.27 -18.73 -36.52
N GLN A 432 15.13 -18.90 -35.83
CA GLN A 432 14.16 -19.95 -36.12
C GLN A 432 13.23 -19.61 -37.30
N LYS A 433 13.34 -18.40 -37.87
CA LYS A 433 12.48 -17.89 -38.97
C LYS A 433 10.98 -17.90 -38.63
N LEU A 434 10.65 -17.74 -37.34
CA LEU A 434 9.27 -17.70 -36.84
C LEU A 434 8.65 -16.30 -36.88
N THR A 435 9.43 -15.28 -37.22
CA THR A 435 8.99 -13.89 -37.26
C THR A 435 9.66 -13.15 -38.42
N PRO A 436 8.97 -12.19 -39.06
CA PRO A 436 9.58 -11.37 -40.11
C PRO A 436 10.75 -10.54 -39.58
N VAL A 437 11.72 -10.27 -40.45
CA VAL A 437 12.85 -9.38 -40.12
C VAL A 437 12.31 -7.95 -39.98
N PRO A 438 12.50 -7.29 -38.83
CA PRO A 438 11.98 -5.94 -38.64
C PRO A 438 12.68 -4.94 -39.57
N GLU A 439 11.92 -4.06 -40.19
CA GLU A 439 12.45 -2.98 -41.01
C GLU A 439 13.34 -2.05 -40.18
N LYS A 440 14.56 -1.77 -40.68
CA LYS A 440 15.51 -0.89 -40.00
C LYS A 440 15.14 0.57 -40.30
N LYS A 441 14.17 1.11 -39.55
CA LYS A 441 13.92 2.56 -39.51
C LYS A 441 14.94 3.25 -38.61
N ASP A 442 15.21 4.53 -38.87
CA ASP A 442 16.03 5.37 -38.00
C ASP A 442 15.35 5.46 -36.63
N ALA A 443 15.92 4.77 -35.63
CA ALA A 443 15.43 4.82 -34.26
C ALA A 443 15.92 6.12 -33.63
N HIS A 444 14.99 7.00 -33.25
CA HIS A 444 15.33 8.32 -32.71
C HIS A 444 15.40 8.29 -31.17
N ARG A 445 14.76 7.30 -30.51
CA ARG A 445 14.75 7.14 -29.05
C ARG A 445 14.87 5.67 -28.61
N GLY A 446 15.32 5.46 -27.36
CA GLY A 446 15.45 4.11 -26.76
C GLY A 446 14.12 3.32 -26.70
N ARG A 447 12.98 4.00 -26.58
CA ARG A 447 11.65 3.37 -26.65
C ARG A 447 11.34 2.75 -28.01
N ASP A 448 11.82 3.34 -29.11
CA ASP A 448 11.56 2.86 -30.47
C ASP A 448 12.28 1.53 -30.71
N VAL A 449 13.44 1.34 -30.07
CA VAL A 449 14.19 0.08 -30.09
C VAL A 449 13.41 -1.02 -29.37
N ILE A 450 12.86 -0.72 -28.19
CA ILE A 450 12.04 -1.66 -27.41
C ILE A 450 10.78 -2.02 -28.20
N LEU A 451 10.07 -1.03 -28.76
CA LEU A 451 8.88 -1.24 -29.57
C LEU A 451 9.15 -2.19 -30.75
N ARG A 452 10.30 -2.03 -31.42
CA ARG A 452 10.69 -2.92 -32.53
C ARG A 452 10.84 -4.37 -32.09
N TRP A 453 11.41 -4.63 -30.91
CA TRP A 453 11.52 -6.00 -30.39
C TRP A 453 10.16 -6.55 -29.96
N VAL A 454 9.31 -5.73 -29.34
CA VAL A 454 7.93 -6.10 -29.01
C VAL A 454 7.16 -6.51 -30.26
N GLN A 455 7.23 -5.72 -31.34
CA GLN A 455 6.62 -6.06 -32.62
C GLN A 455 7.18 -7.37 -33.18
N CYS A 456 8.49 -7.58 -33.12
CA CYS A 456 9.14 -8.81 -33.57
C CYS A 456 8.61 -10.06 -32.85
N ILE A 457 8.32 -9.97 -31.54
CA ILE A 457 7.77 -11.09 -30.77
C ILE A 457 6.26 -11.23 -31.02
N ALA A 458 5.52 -10.12 -31.06
CA ALA A 458 4.07 -10.11 -31.26
C ALA A 458 3.65 -10.58 -32.68
N ASP A 459 4.45 -10.28 -33.70
CA ASP A 459 4.22 -10.71 -35.10
C ASP A 459 4.75 -12.13 -35.39
N CYS A 460 5.12 -12.89 -34.36
CA CYS A 460 5.49 -14.30 -34.51
C CYS A 460 4.34 -15.09 -35.17
N THR A 461 4.68 -15.92 -36.16
CA THR A 461 3.70 -16.67 -36.95
C THR A 461 3.02 -17.80 -36.16
N ASP A 462 3.64 -18.25 -35.07
CA ASP A 462 3.10 -19.29 -34.18
C ASP A 462 2.55 -18.67 -32.89
N ALA A 463 1.23 -18.69 -32.75
CA ALA A 463 0.52 -18.16 -31.60
C ALA A 463 0.88 -18.86 -30.28
N ASN A 464 1.24 -20.16 -30.31
CA ASN A 464 1.65 -20.88 -29.10
C ASN A 464 3.00 -20.36 -28.59
N VAL A 465 3.92 -20.03 -29.50
CA VAL A 465 5.22 -19.44 -29.14
C VAL A 465 5.04 -18.01 -28.63
N THR A 466 4.16 -17.22 -29.25
CA THR A 466 3.80 -15.88 -28.74
C THR A 466 3.23 -15.97 -27.32
N TRP A 467 2.37 -16.94 -27.06
CA TRP A 467 1.78 -17.18 -25.74
C TRP A 467 2.83 -17.55 -24.68
N GLN A 468 3.86 -18.33 -25.03
CA GLN A 468 4.97 -18.65 -24.12
C GLN A 468 5.75 -17.39 -23.66
N HIS A 469 5.70 -16.32 -24.43
CA HIS A 469 6.36 -15.05 -24.12
C HIS A 469 5.39 -13.94 -23.68
N GLN A 470 4.14 -14.29 -23.37
CA GLN A 470 3.09 -13.31 -23.06
C GLN A 470 3.48 -12.38 -21.90
N ASP A 471 4.10 -12.90 -20.83
CA ASP A 471 4.34 -12.10 -19.63
C ASP A 471 5.41 -11.04 -19.91
N LEU A 472 6.43 -11.40 -20.70
CA LEU A 472 7.47 -10.46 -21.14
C LEU A 472 6.89 -9.39 -22.07
N LEU A 473 5.99 -9.78 -22.98
CA LEU A 473 5.26 -8.85 -23.84
C LEU A 473 4.40 -7.89 -23.02
N GLN A 474 3.64 -8.38 -22.04
CA GLN A 474 2.79 -7.56 -21.18
C GLN A 474 3.60 -6.53 -20.39
N ILE A 475 4.72 -6.95 -19.77
CA ILE A 475 5.63 -6.03 -19.07
C ILE A 475 6.20 -4.99 -20.03
N ALA A 476 6.63 -5.38 -21.23
CA ALA A 476 7.19 -4.46 -22.21
C ALA A 476 6.15 -3.42 -22.70
N ILE A 477 4.92 -3.85 -22.94
CA ILE A 477 3.81 -2.96 -23.35
C ILE A 477 3.48 -1.99 -22.21
N ALA A 478 3.42 -2.45 -20.96
CA ALA A 478 3.23 -1.58 -19.80
C ALA A 478 4.31 -0.51 -19.72
N VAL A 479 5.59 -0.89 -19.86
CA VAL A 479 6.71 0.06 -19.86
C VAL A 479 6.59 1.07 -20.99
N LEU A 480 6.27 0.64 -22.21
CA LEU A 480 6.13 1.56 -23.36
C LEU A 480 4.98 2.56 -23.16
N GLU A 481 3.82 2.11 -22.69
CA GLU A 481 2.69 2.98 -22.35
C GLU A 481 3.08 4.00 -21.28
N THR A 482 3.73 3.54 -20.21
CA THR A 482 4.19 4.41 -19.12
C THR A 482 5.17 5.47 -19.63
N LEU A 483 6.14 5.09 -20.48
CA LEU A 483 7.09 6.05 -21.05
C LEU A 483 6.41 7.13 -21.89
N GLU A 484 5.36 6.79 -22.66
CA GLU A 484 4.61 7.80 -23.43
C GLU A 484 3.80 8.72 -22.52
N ARG A 485 3.15 8.19 -21.49
CA ARG A 485 2.42 9.00 -20.50
C ARG A 485 3.35 9.95 -19.74
N MET A 486 4.56 9.50 -19.41
CA MET A 486 5.58 10.35 -18.78
C MET A 486 6.09 11.47 -19.70
N GLU A 487 6.08 11.29 -21.02
CA GLU A 487 6.48 12.35 -21.95
C GLU A 487 5.54 13.56 -21.88
N ALA A 488 4.24 13.33 -21.63
CA ALA A 488 3.26 14.40 -21.48
C ALA A 488 3.50 15.27 -20.23
N SER A 489 4.05 14.69 -19.15
CA SER A 489 4.29 15.37 -17.87
C SER A 489 5.77 15.72 -17.61
N THR A 490 6.67 15.42 -18.56
CA THR A 490 8.13 15.49 -18.35
C THR A 490 8.63 16.84 -17.84
N GLU A 491 8.14 17.96 -18.37
CA GLU A 491 8.60 19.29 -17.95
C GLU A 491 8.17 19.64 -16.53
N GLN A 492 6.97 19.23 -16.13
CA GLN A 492 6.47 19.41 -14.77
C GLN A 492 7.25 18.55 -13.78
N THR A 493 7.49 17.27 -14.10
CA THR A 493 8.30 16.38 -13.26
C THR A 493 9.72 16.89 -13.07
N LYS A 494 10.36 17.42 -14.13
CA LYS A 494 11.70 18.04 -14.02
C LYS A 494 11.71 19.25 -13.08
N ARG A 495 10.70 20.11 -13.17
CA ARG A 495 10.54 21.28 -12.28
C ARG A 495 10.36 20.85 -10.83
N LEU A 496 9.47 19.90 -10.57
CA LEU A 496 9.24 19.35 -9.22
C LEU A 496 10.51 18.72 -8.66
N THR A 497 11.21 17.89 -9.44
CA THR A 497 12.47 17.27 -9.02
C THR A 497 13.55 18.30 -8.69
N ALA A 498 13.63 19.39 -9.48
CA ALA A 498 14.56 20.48 -9.22
C ALA A 498 14.22 21.25 -7.93
N LEU A 499 12.93 21.51 -7.71
CA LEU A 499 12.42 22.16 -6.51
C LEU A 499 12.66 21.30 -5.26
N GLU A 500 12.35 20.01 -5.31
CA GLU A 500 12.61 19.05 -4.24
C GLU A 500 14.09 18.99 -3.88
N LYS A 501 14.97 18.95 -4.90
CA LYS A 501 16.42 18.96 -4.69
C LYS A 501 16.90 20.26 -4.07
N HIS A 502 16.33 21.39 -4.47
CA HIS A 502 16.66 22.69 -3.90
C HIS A 502 16.24 22.76 -2.43
N ILE A 503 14.97 22.44 -2.13
CA ILE A 503 14.42 22.45 -0.77
C ILE A 503 15.16 21.45 0.13
N GLY A 504 15.47 20.25 -0.37
CA GLY A 504 16.21 19.23 0.37
C GLY A 504 17.64 19.64 0.75
N ALA A 505 18.20 20.67 0.12
CA ALA A 505 19.50 21.24 0.46
C ALA A 505 19.40 22.44 1.44
N CYS A 506 18.20 22.98 1.65
CA CYS A 506 17.95 24.11 2.53
C CYS A 506 17.91 23.69 4.01
N SER A 507 18.00 24.67 4.91
CA SER A 507 17.61 24.47 6.31
C SER A 507 16.09 24.25 6.40
N PRO A 508 15.59 23.57 7.45
CA PRO A 508 14.16 23.36 7.66
C PRO A 508 13.29 24.61 7.47
N ASP A 509 13.68 25.73 8.09
CA ASP A 509 12.93 27.00 8.01
C ASP A 509 12.92 27.59 6.61
N ALA A 510 14.06 27.56 5.91
CA ALA A 510 14.14 28.05 4.54
C ALA A 510 13.32 27.19 3.57
N GLY A 511 13.19 25.87 3.81
CA GLY A 511 12.41 24.97 2.97
C GLY A 511 10.92 25.32 2.91
N VAL A 512 10.31 25.72 4.03
CA VAL A 512 8.91 26.15 4.07
C VAL A 512 8.71 27.49 3.34
N HIS A 513 9.66 28.42 3.45
CA HIS A 513 9.60 29.68 2.70
C HIS A 513 9.71 29.47 1.19
N GLU A 514 10.60 28.59 0.73
CA GLU A 514 10.70 28.20 -0.68
C GLU A 514 9.41 27.55 -1.19
N LEU A 515 8.74 26.73 -0.37
CA LEU A 515 7.41 26.18 -0.69
C LEU A 515 6.38 27.30 -0.90
N ILE A 516 6.27 28.23 0.05
CA ILE A 516 5.33 29.37 -0.05
C ILE A 516 5.59 30.15 -1.34
N GLN A 517 6.86 30.43 -1.65
CA GLN A 517 7.24 31.13 -2.87
C GLN A 517 6.88 30.34 -4.13
N ALA A 518 7.14 29.03 -4.16
CA ALA A 518 6.82 28.17 -5.30
C ALA A 518 5.30 28.11 -5.56
N LEU A 519 4.49 28.04 -4.50
CA LEU A 519 3.03 28.06 -4.59
C LEU A 519 2.52 29.40 -5.13
N HIS A 520 3.01 30.53 -4.60
CA HIS A 520 2.63 31.86 -5.10
C HIS A 520 3.07 32.09 -6.56
N ALA A 521 4.27 31.66 -6.91
CA ALA A 521 4.81 31.78 -8.27
C ALA A 521 4.15 30.84 -9.29
N SER A 522 3.17 30.01 -8.87
CA SER A 522 2.49 29.05 -9.75
C SER A 522 3.45 28.06 -10.43
N GLN A 523 4.56 27.74 -9.78
CA GLN A 523 5.52 26.78 -10.33
C GLN A 523 4.97 25.35 -10.34
N VAL A 524 4.01 25.09 -9.43
CA VAL A 524 3.23 23.86 -9.36
C VAL A 524 1.76 24.23 -9.51
N THR A 525 1.09 23.63 -10.49
CA THR A 525 -0.27 24.01 -10.86
C THR A 525 -1.29 22.93 -10.57
N ASP A 526 -0.91 21.66 -10.46
CA ASP A 526 -1.84 20.57 -10.19
C ASP A 526 -1.96 20.30 -8.68
N VAL A 527 -3.19 20.04 -8.22
CA VAL A 527 -3.48 19.83 -6.79
C VAL A 527 -2.71 18.63 -6.22
N ALA A 528 -2.59 17.54 -6.98
CA ALA A 528 -1.86 16.36 -6.54
C ALA A 528 -0.38 16.67 -6.26
N SER A 529 0.34 17.36 -7.14
CA SER A 529 1.74 17.72 -6.88
C SER A 529 1.87 18.79 -5.82
N ILE A 530 0.92 19.73 -5.69
CA ILE A 530 0.88 20.68 -4.58
C ILE A 530 0.84 19.93 -3.25
N LEU A 531 -0.08 18.97 -3.09
CA LEU A 531 -0.22 18.20 -1.86
C LEU A 531 1.01 17.32 -1.59
N SER A 532 1.54 16.63 -2.60
CA SER A 532 2.80 15.88 -2.46
C SER A 532 3.93 16.75 -1.98
N LEU A 533 4.10 17.93 -2.58
CA LEU A 533 5.16 18.87 -2.23
C LEU A 533 4.96 19.40 -0.81
N CYS A 534 3.73 19.77 -0.42
CA CYS A 534 3.43 20.18 0.95
C CYS A 534 3.80 19.09 1.95
N ILE A 535 3.41 17.83 1.71
CA ILE A 535 3.74 16.70 2.59
C ILE A 535 5.26 16.50 2.64
N PHE A 536 5.95 16.51 1.49
CA PHE A 536 7.40 16.37 1.40
C PHE A 536 8.14 17.44 2.20
N VAL A 537 7.82 18.72 1.98
CA VAL A 537 8.49 19.85 2.63
C VAL A 537 8.17 19.87 4.12
N CYS A 538 6.91 19.68 4.51
CA CYS A 538 6.54 19.63 5.92
C CYS A 538 7.19 18.45 6.63
N ALA A 539 7.31 17.30 5.97
CA ALA A 539 8.06 16.17 6.46
C ALA A 539 9.53 16.51 6.69
N LEU A 540 10.21 17.18 5.76
CA LEU A 540 11.62 17.57 5.96
C LEU A 540 11.82 18.68 7.01
N SER A 541 10.86 19.60 7.10
CA SER A 541 11.00 20.83 7.91
C SER A 541 10.75 20.58 9.41
N GLY A 542 10.08 19.49 9.76
CA GLY A 542 9.77 19.18 11.15
C GLY A 542 8.83 20.22 11.79
N THR A 543 8.73 20.19 13.12
CA THR A 543 7.76 21.01 13.86
C THR A 543 8.29 22.37 14.33
N GLN A 544 9.58 22.66 14.12
CA GLN A 544 10.19 23.93 14.55
C GLN A 544 9.74 25.12 13.70
N THR A 545 9.49 24.88 12.41
CA THR A 545 8.99 25.88 11.44
C THR A 545 7.57 26.34 11.74
N TRP A 546 6.74 25.47 12.33
CA TRP A 546 5.35 25.76 12.68
C TRP A 546 5.18 26.59 13.96
N LEU A 547 6.28 26.93 14.65
CA LEU A 547 6.24 27.80 15.83
C LEU A 547 6.03 29.27 15.47
N ASP A 548 6.32 29.66 14.22
CA ASP A 548 6.08 31.03 13.74
C ASP A 548 4.67 31.16 13.15
N ALA A 549 3.87 32.05 13.76
CA ALA A 549 2.52 32.36 13.31
C ALA A 549 2.51 32.97 11.90
N GLN A 550 3.54 33.74 11.54
CA GLN A 550 3.64 34.36 10.21
C GLN A 550 3.86 33.31 9.13
N THR A 551 4.78 32.36 9.35
CA THR A 551 5.03 31.25 8.43
C THR A 551 3.80 30.34 8.28
N THR A 552 3.11 30.04 9.39
CA THR A 552 1.88 29.22 9.36
C THR A 552 0.75 29.90 8.58
N SER A 553 0.52 31.19 8.82
CA SER A 553 -0.49 31.96 8.07
C SER A 553 -0.11 32.13 6.60
N GLY A 554 1.17 32.35 6.29
CA GLY A 554 1.67 32.45 4.91
C GLY A 554 1.50 31.14 4.14
N LEU A 555 1.76 30.00 4.76
CA LEU A 555 1.53 28.68 4.16
C LEU A 555 0.04 28.41 3.94
N HIS A 556 -0.80 28.75 4.92
CA HIS A 556 -2.25 28.63 4.81
C HIS A 556 -2.79 29.39 3.59
N GLU A 557 -2.45 30.67 3.46
CA GLU A 557 -2.87 31.50 2.32
C GLU A 557 -2.30 31.01 0.99
N ALA A 558 -1.05 30.56 0.97
CA ALA A 558 -0.43 30.03 -0.25
C ALA A 558 -1.11 28.75 -0.75
N ILE A 559 -1.44 27.81 0.16
CA ILE A 559 -2.17 26.59 -0.18
C ILE A 559 -3.57 26.94 -0.68
N LYS A 560 -4.29 27.80 0.04
CA LYS A 560 -5.63 28.25 -0.34
C LYS A 560 -5.64 28.87 -1.74
N ALA A 561 -4.71 29.79 -2.02
CA ALA A 561 -4.55 30.40 -3.33
C ALA A 561 -4.17 29.37 -4.42
N ALA A 562 -3.42 28.32 -4.08
CA ALA A 562 -3.08 27.23 -5.00
C ALA A 562 -4.27 26.31 -5.33
N LEU A 563 -5.08 25.96 -4.33
CA LEU A 563 -6.27 25.12 -4.53
C LEU A 563 -7.38 25.84 -5.28
N LEU A 564 -7.58 27.15 -5.05
CA LEU A 564 -8.56 27.96 -5.77
C LEU A 564 -8.35 28.00 -7.29
N ARG A 565 -7.12 27.74 -7.76
CA ARG A 565 -6.80 27.67 -9.19
C ARG A 565 -7.30 26.38 -9.85
N ASN A 566 -7.66 25.35 -9.08
CA ASN A 566 -8.10 24.05 -9.58
C ASN A 566 -9.34 23.53 -8.80
N PRO A 567 -10.46 24.24 -8.91
CA PRO A 567 -11.63 24.04 -8.06
C PRO A 567 -12.32 22.68 -8.17
N THR A 568 -12.12 21.97 -9.28
CA THR A 568 -12.84 20.73 -9.61
C THR A 568 -12.00 19.47 -9.39
N HIS A 569 -10.88 19.55 -8.66
CA HIS A 569 -10.00 18.41 -8.47
C HIS A 569 -10.64 17.36 -7.54
N PRO A 570 -10.58 16.05 -7.85
CA PRO A 570 -11.25 14.99 -7.08
C PRO A 570 -10.72 14.78 -5.65
N LEU A 571 -9.55 15.34 -5.32
CA LEU A 571 -9.02 15.35 -3.95
C LEU A 571 -9.61 16.48 -3.08
N LEU A 572 -10.39 17.38 -3.67
CA LEU A 572 -11.14 18.39 -2.92
C LEU A 572 -12.53 17.82 -2.59
N PRO A 573 -13.06 18.09 -1.39
CA PRO A 573 -14.43 17.74 -1.04
C PRO A 573 -15.45 18.13 -2.15
N PRO A 574 -16.39 17.24 -2.49
CA PRO A 574 -17.36 17.50 -3.56
C PRO A 574 -18.29 18.67 -3.20
N GLY A 575 -18.48 19.61 -4.15
CA GLY A 575 -19.38 20.75 -3.99
C GLY A 575 -18.71 22.08 -3.60
N MET A 576 -17.41 22.08 -3.29
CA MET A 576 -16.72 23.26 -2.75
C MET A 576 -16.68 24.48 -3.68
N ILE A 577 -16.63 24.29 -5.01
CA ILE A 577 -16.52 25.42 -5.95
C ILE A 577 -17.28 25.08 -7.26
N SER A 578 -18.42 25.74 -7.48
CA SER A 578 -19.18 25.62 -8.74
C SER A 578 -18.45 26.36 -9.87
N PRO A 579 -18.27 25.77 -11.06
CA PRO A 579 -17.62 26.42 -12.19
C PRO A 579 -18.60 27.40 -12.86
N GLN A 580 -18.85 28.55 -12.25
CA GLN A 580 -19.54 29.68 -12.88
C GLN A 580 -18.83 30.99 -12.56
N ALA A 581 -17.71 31.24 -13.24
CA ALA A 581 -17.09 32.57 -13.31
C ALA A 581 -16.06 32.71 -14.46
N SER A 582 -16.28 32.06 -15.61
CA SER A 582 -15.44 32.31 -16.81
C SER A 582 -16.23 32.14 -18.11
N ALA A 583 -17.27 32.95 -18.28
CA ALA A 583 -17.89 33.15 -19.59
C ALA A 583 -18.51 34.56 -19.67
N ASP A 584 -17.69 35.60 -19.59
CA ASP A 584 -18.09 36.95 -20.01
C ASP A 584 -17.03 37.49 -20.97
N HIS A 585 -17.28 37.28 -22.26
CA HIS A 585 -17.13 38.26 -23.34
C HIS A 585 -17.26 37.54 -24.70
N ALA A 586 -18.50 37.31 -25.13
CA ALA A 586 -18.82 37.14 -26.54
C ALA A 586 -20.01 38.05 -26.86
N THR A 587 -19.71 39.05 -27.68
CA THR A 587 -20.59 40.03 -28.29
C THR A 587 -21.81 39.39 -28.95
N GLU A 588 -23.01 39.90 -28.65
CA GLU A 588 -24.11 39.91 -29.62
C GLU A 588 -25.00 41.14 -29.38
N ARG A 589 -24.89 42.08 -30.33
CA ARG A 589 -25.92 43.09 -30.62
C ARG A 589 -27.11 42.33 -31.19
N GLU A 590 -28.31 42.57 -30.68
CA GLU A 590 -29.49 42.82 -31.53
C GLU A 590 -30.70 43.35 -30.74
N GLN A 591 -31.10 44.55 -31.13
CA GLN A 591 -32.47 45.04 -31.32
C GLN A 591 -33.47 45.04 -30.16
N ALA A 592 -33.65 46.25 -29.63
CA ALA A 592 -34.90 46.75 -29.09
C ALA A 592 -36.01 46.77 -30.15
N ALA A 593 -37.21 46.37 -29.74
CA ALA A 593 -38.49 46.80 -30.32
C ALA A 593 -39.56 46.74 -29.21
N ASP A 594 -40.15 47.91 -28.95
CA ASP A 594 -41.52 48.22 -28.51
C ASP A 594 -42.35 47.13 -27.80
N ASP A 595 -42.88 47.42 -26.60
CA ASP A 595 -44.12 48.23 -26.51
C ASP A 595 -44.52 48.40 -25.02
N ASP A 596 -44.51 49.65 -24.59
CA ASP A 596 -45.49 50.34 -23.75
C ASP A 596 -46.35 49.51 -22.77
N ASN A 597 -46.24 49.80 -21.47
CA ASN A 597 -47.42 50.30 -20.76
C ASN A 597 -47.16 50.94 -19.37
N TRP A 598 -47.79 52.11 -19.20
CA TRP A 598 -48.13 52.87 -17.99
C TRP A 598 -47.05 53.74 -17.34
N ASP A 599 -47.01 54.97 -17.85
CA ASP A 599 -46.88 56.22 -17.11
C ASP A 599 -47.50 56.16 -15.69
N ASP A 600 -46.73 56.53 -14.67
CA ASP A 600 -47.19 57.55 -13.71
C ASP A 600 -45.98 58.33 -13.15
N TRP A 601 -46.23 59.61 -12.95
CA TRP A 601 -45.27 60.68 -12.76
C TRP A 601 -44.93 60.88 -11.28
N GLY A 602 -43.64 61.00 -10.96
CA GLY A 602 -43.18 61.48 -9.65
C GLY A 602 -41.67 61.39 -9.47
N ASP A 603 -41.01 62.52 -9.68
CA ASP A 603 -39.56 62.75 -9.65
C ASP A 603 -38.85 62.43 -8.32
N ASP A 604 -37.58 62.05 -8.49
CA ASP A 604 -36.39 62.17 -7.62
C ASP A 604 -36.20 61.28 -6.36
N ASP A 605 -35.34 60.28 -6.58
CA ASP A 605 -34.16 59.89 -5.76
C ASP A 605 -34.35 59.30 -4.35
N VAL A 606 -34.35 57.94 -4.27
CA VAL A 606 -33.33 57.12 -3.57
C VAL A 606 -33.39 55.68 -4.12
N ALA A 607 -32.33 55.20 -4.76
CA ALA A 607 -32.19 53.78 -5.11
C ALA A 607 -31.98 52.92 -3.83
N PRO A 608 -32.71 51.81 -3.65
CA PRO A 608 -32.37 50.80 -2.64
C PRO A 608 -31.07 50.06 -3.04
N PRO A 609 -30.24 49.63 -2.08
CA PRO A 609 -28.97 48.99 -2.39
C PRO A 609 -29.19 47.66 -3.14
N PRO A 610 -28.28 47.27 -4.05
CA PRO A 610 -28.38 46.00 -4.74
C PRO A 610 -28.42 44.85 -3.72
N SER A 611 -29.39 43.97 -3.89
CA SER A 611 -29.50 42.72 -3.13
C SER A 611 -28.23 41.90 -3.32
N ASN A 612 -27.51 41.71 -2.22
CA ASN A 612 -26.31 40.90 -2.11
C ASN A 612 -26.60 39.43 -2.50
N ASP A 613 -26.19 39.04 -3.69
CA ASP A 613 -25.95 37.63 -4.09
C ASP A 613 -24.64 37.09 -3.44
N SER A 614 -24.38 37.45 -2.18
CA SER A 614 -23.16 37.09 -1.44
C SER A 614 -23.28 35.78 -0.67
N SER A 615 -24.49 35.21 -0.57
CA SER A 615 -24.74 34.01 0.24
C SER A 615 -24.14 32.74 -0.38
N GLY A 616 -24.23 32.54 -1.70
CA GLY A 616 -23.64 31.39 -2.37
C GLY A 616 -22.10 31.41 -2.45
N ARG A 617 -21.50 32.61 -2.54
CA ARG A 617 -20.05 32.80 -2.67
C ARG A 617 -19.33 32.76 -1.31
N ALA A 618 -20.01 33.14 -0.23
CA ALA A 618 -19.47 33.09 1.13
C ALA A 618 -19.40 31.65 1.69
N VAL A 619 -20.39 30.80 1.35
CA VAL A 619 -20.44 29.40 1.84
C VAL A 619 -19.31 28.55 1.24
N ALA A 620 -19.10 28.63 -0.08
CA ALA A 620 -17.99 27.97 -0.79
C ALA A 620 -16.58 28.37 -0.27
N SER A 621 -16.41 29.64 0.14
CA SER A 621 -15.14 30.10 0.72
C SER A 621 -14.93 29.62 2.16
N SER A 622 -16.00 29.37 2.92
CA SER A 622 -15.89 28.91 4.32
C SER A 622 -15.53 27.42 4.43
N GLU A 623 -16.04 26.58 3.53
CA GLU A 623 -15.69 25.15 3.48
C GLU A 623 -14.23 24.93 3.07
N LEU A 624 -13.74 25.74 2.12
CA LEU A 624 -12.31 25.73 1.75
C LEU A 624 -11.41 26.17 2.91
N GLU A 625 -11.85 27.15 3.70
CA GLU A 625 -11.11 27.58 4.89
C GLU A 625 -10.99 26.43 5.92
N VAL A 626 -12.10 25.73 6.18
CA VAL A 626 -12.13 24.59 7.11
C VAL A 626 -11.25 23.44 6.58
N PHE A 627 -11.32 23.17 5.28
CA PHE A 627 -10.48 22.15 4.63
C PHE A 627 -8.99 22.49 4.73
N VAL A 628 -8.58 23.70 4.35
CA VAL A 628 -7.17 24.13 4.40
C VAL A 628 -6.68 24.18 5.85
N GLY A 629 -7.52 24.60 6.80
CA GLY A 629 -7.21 24.53 8.22
C GLY A 629 -6.92 23.10 8.69
N SER A 630 -7.80 22.15 8.36
CA SER A 630 -7.64 20.73 8.69
C SER A 630 -6.40 20.12 8.03
N LEU A 631 -6.14 20.48 6.77
CA LEU A 631 -4.95 20.07 6.04
C LEU A 631 -3.67 20.60 6.70
N CYS A 632 -3.63 21.86 7.13
CA CYS A 632 -2.49 22.42 7.83
C CYS A 632 -2.23 21.72 9.17
N GLU A 633 -3.27 21.31 9.89
CA GLU A 633 -3.12 20.49 11.10
C GLU A 633 -2.51 19.11 10.78
N ALA A 634 -2.97 18.44 9.73
CA ALA A 634 -2.41 17.18 9.28
C ALA A 634 -0.95 17.32 8.82
N LEU A 635 -0.62 18.38 8.08
CA LEU A 635 0.74 18.70 7.61
C LEU A 635 1.69 19.00 8.78
N ARG A 636 1.21 19.62 9.86
CA ARG A 636 2.00 19.85 11.08
C ARG A 636 2.48 18.54 11.71
N GLU A 637 1.64 17.51 11.67
CA GLU A 637 1.99 16.17 12.15
C GLU A 637 2.90 15.39 11.20
N CYS A 638 2.97 15.80 9.93
CA CYS A 638 3.87 15.19 8.96
C CYS A 638 5.35 15.43 9.27
N GLY A 639 5.71 16.38 10.13
CA GLY A 639 7.09 16.74 10.45
C GLY A 639 7.97 15.57 10.90
N GLN A 640 9.00 15.24 10.13
CA GLN A 640 10.05 14.30 10.53
C GLN A 640 10.96 14.96 11.56
N LEU A 641 11.55 14.14 12.43
CA LEU A 641 12.87 14.51 12.92
C LEU A 641 13.91 14.13 11.88
N TYR A 642 14.44 15.12 11.19
CA TYR A 642 15.82 15.05 10.73
C TYR A 642 16.76 15.15 11.94
N LYS A 643 16.85 14.08 12.74
CA LYS A 643 18.13 13.75 13.38
C LYS A 643 18.71 12.68 12.47
N PRO A 644 19.82 12.93 11.75
CA PRO A 644 20.37 11.92 10.88
C PRO A 644 20.60 10.67 11.74
N LEU A 645 19.99 9.55 11.32
CA LEU A 645 20.56 8.25 11.65
C LEU A 645 22.08 8.39 11.45
N PRO A 646 22.89 8.16 12.49
CA PRO A 646 24.31 8.48 12.42
C PRO A 646 24.95 7.68 11.27
N GLY A 647 25.85 8.32 10.52
CA GLY A 647 26.56 7.67 9.41
C GLY A 647 25.79 7.63 8.08
N HIS A 648 26.49 7.20 7.02
CA HIS A 648 26.00 6.95 5.65
C HIS A 648 25.12 8.05 5.01
N ARG A 649 25.63 9.30 4.99
CA ARG A 649 24.95 10.42 4.27
C ARG A 649 24.72 10.13 2.78
N ASP A 650 25.56 9.27 2.21
CA ASP A 650 25.52 8.89 0.80
C ASP A 650 24.37 7.93 0.46
N VAL A 651 23.70 7.34 1.47
CA VAL A 651 22.55 6.45 1.26
C VAL A 651 21.25 7.30 1.29
N PRO A 652 20.44 7.27 0.23
CA PRO A 652 19.16 7.99 0.17
C PRO A 652 18.08 7.28 1.02
N GLY A 653 17.15 8.07 1.56
CA GLY A 653 15.99 7.59 2.33
C GLY A 653 16.29 7.09 3.74
N VAL A 654 15.28 7.05 4.61
CA VAL A 654 15.45 6.60 6.01
C VAL A 654 15.60 5.08 6.08
N LEU A 655 14.85 4.34 5.26
CA LEU A 655 14.89 2.87 5.25
C LEU A 655 16.23 2.30 4.78
N GLY A 656 16.83 2.88 3.73
CA GLY A 656 18.18 2.51 3.28
C GLY A 656 19.24 2.77 4.36
N ARG A 657 19.19 3.94 5.02
CA ARG A 657 20.10 4.28 6.14
C ARG A 657 19.91 3.36 7.34
N LEU A 658 18.67 3.04 7.69
CA LEU A 658 18.38 2.09 8.76
C LEU A 658 18.98 0.71 8.44
N MET A 659 18.80 0.24 7.21
CA MET A 659 19.41 -1.02 6.77
C MET A 659 20.94 -0.96 6.88
N ALA A 660 21.57 0.14 6.47
CA ALA A 660 23.02 0.31 6.55
C ALA A 660 23.52 0.21 8.00
N LEU A 661 22.79 0.81 8.95
CA LEU A 661 23.10 0.70 10.37
C LEU A 661 22.87 -0.69 10.94
N LEU A 662 21.84 -1.41 10.47
CA LEU A 662 21.54 -2.77 10.92
C LEU A 662 22.63 -3.77 10.52
N ILE A 663 23.21 -3.58 9.33
CA ILE A 663 24.27 -4.47 8.82
C ILE A 663 25.68 -4.05 9.26
N ASP A 664 25.85 -2.84 9.80
CA ASP A 664 27.15 -2.35 10.27
C ASP A 664 27.46 -2.91 11.68
N PRO A 665 28.45 -3.81 11.81
CA PRO A 665 28.82 -4.36 13.11
C PRO A 665 29.48 -3.33 14.04
N SER A 666 29.93 -2.18 13.51
CA SER A 666 30.60 -1.12 14.27
C SER A 666 29.64 -0.21 15.03
N VAL A 667 28.32 -0.29 14.74
CA VAL A 667 27.28 0.53 15.38
C VAL A 667 26.48 -0.33 16.35
N PRO A 668 26.79 -0.31 17.66
CA PRO A 668 26.17 -1.21 18.63
C PRO A 668 24.72 -0.82 18.96
N THR A 669 24.30 0.42 18.72
CA THR A 669 22.97 0.92 19.08
C THR A 669 22.39 1.78 17.96
N ILE A 670 21.15 1.46 17.55
CA ILE A 670 20.38 2.29 16.64
C ILE A 670 19.49 3.20 17.49
N PRO A 671 19.60 4.54 17.37
CA PRO A 671 18.79 5.44 18.17
C PRO A 671 17.30 5.17 18.01
N LYS A 672 16.58 5.07 19.14
CA LYS A 672 15.11 4.88 19.21
C LYS A 672 14.58 3.57 18.63
N LEU A 673 15.45 2.63 18.27
CA LEU A 673 15.03 1.27 17.99
C LEU A 673 14.71 0.60 19.32
N GLU A 674 13.43 0.40 19.60
CA GLU A 674 12.95 -0.16 20.86
C GLU A 674 12.80 -1.67 20.74
N HIS A 675 13.28 -2.40 21.76
CA HIS A 675 13.06 -3.84 21.85
C HIS A 675 11.70 -4.10 22.49
N VAL A 676 10.87 -4.89 21.81
CA VAL A 676 9.55 -5.29 22.30
C VAL A 676 9.75 -6.42 23.29
N THR A 677 9.60 -6.13 24.57
CA THR A 677 9.72 -7.07 25.68
C THR A 677 8.39 -7.21 26.42
N ASP A 678 8.19 -8.36 27.06
CA ASP A 678 7.01 -8.59 27.91
C ASP A 678 7.03 -7.65 29.13
N ALA A 679 5.86 -7.31 29.67
CA ALA A 679 5.72 -6.41 30.82
C ALA A 679 6.50 -6.90 32.06
N SER A 680 6.59 -8.22 32.25
CA SER A 680 7.37 -8.85 33.32
C SER A 680 8.88 -8.62 33.17
N GLU A 681 9.38 -8.73 31.94
CA GLU A 681 10.76 -8.45 31.57
C GLU A 681 11.06 -6.94 31.62
N GLN A 682 10.11 -6.09 31.22
CA GLN A 682 10.21 -4.62 31.37
C GLN A 682 10.32 -4.21 32.83
N LEU A 683 9.51 -4.79 33.72
CA LEU A 683 9.59 -4.54 35.18
C LEU A 683 10.93 -5.00 35.75
N THR A 684 11.44 -6.14 35.30
CA THR A 684 12.74 -6.67 35.73
C THR A 684 13.89 -5.80 35.22
N LYS A 685 13.83 -5.35 33.96
CA LYS A 685 14.82 -4.45 33.35
C LYS A 685 14.78 -3.06 33.97
N ALA A 686 13.59 -2.49 34.20
CA ALA A 686 13.41 -1.24 34.92
C ALA A 686 13.91 -1.35 36.37
N GLY A 687 13.65 -2.47 37.05
CA GLY A 687 14.22 -2.78 38.36
C GLY A 687 15.75 -2.88 38.34
N MET A 688 16.33 -3.54 37.33
CA MET A 688 17.77 -3.63 37.14
C MET A 688 18.42 -2.29 36.78
N ASP A 689 17.75 -1.46 35.97
CA ASP A 689 18.24 -0.14 35.58
C ASP A 689 18.09 0.87 36.71
N LEU A 690 17.06 0.74 37.57
CA LEU A 690 16.96 1.44 38.86
C LEU A 690 18.06 0.99 39.83
N LEU A 691 18.41 -0.29 39.86
CA LEU A 691 19.53 -0.78 40.65
C LEU A 691 20.87 -0.27 40.11
N LYS A 692 21.07 -0.25 38.80
CA LYS A 692 22.29 0.31 38.18
C LYS A 692 22.39 1.82 38.38
N SER A 693 21.30 2.58 38.20
CA SER A 693 21.30 4.03 38.41
C SER A 693 21.40 4.37 39.90
N GLY A 694 20.73 3.61 40.77
CA GLY A 694 20.80 3.74 42.22
C GLY A 694 22.19 3.41 42.78
N LEU A 695 22.86 2.38 42.27
CA LEU A 695 24.23 2.03 42.66
C LEU A 695 25.28 2.98 42.06
N SER A 696 25.01 3.59 40.90
CA SER A 696 25.88 4.62 40.31
C SER A 696 25.88 5.93 41.11
N VAL A 697 24.85 6.20 41.91
CA VAL A 697 24.78 7.35 42.83
C VAL A 697 25.60 7.11 44.12
N PHE A 698 25.99 5.86 44.42
CA PHE A 698 26.80 5.52 45.60
C PHE A 698 28.31 5.44 45.36
N GLY A 699 28.83 5.86 44.20
CA GLY A 699 30.27 6.13 44.04
C GLY A 699 31.21 4.92 44.16
N PHE A 700 30.73 3.68 43.96
CA PHE A 700 31.61 2.52 43.79
C PHE A 700 32.13 2.45 42.36
N GLY A 701 33.00 3.40 42.01
CA GLY A 701 33.79 3.35 40.78
C GLY A 701 34.87 2.28 40.84
N SER A 702 34.97 1.52 39.74
CA SER A 702 36.14 0.76 39.27
C SER A 702 36.70 -0.37 40.16
N THR A 703 36.38 -1.61 39.80
CA THR A 703 37.36 -2.71 39.74
C THR A 703 37.10 -3.58 38.49
N PRO A 704 38.14 -4.09 37.83
CA PRO A 704 38.01 -4.83 36.57
C PRO A 704 37.38 -6.20 36.85
N GLN A 705 36.29 -6.52 36.15
CA GLN A 705 35.62 -7.81 36.29
C GLN A 705 36.51 -8.93 35.71
N PRO A 706 36.71 -10.03 36.45
CA PRO A 706 37.44 -11.20 35.97
C PRO A 706 36.62 -11.97 34.93
N SER A 707 37.35 -12.56 33.98
CA SER A 707 36.88 -13.48 32.95
C SER A 707 35.94 -14.56 33.49
N GLY A 708 34.74 -14.68 32.91
CA GLY A 708 33.89 -15.87 33.04
C GLY A 708 32.48 -15.66 33.58
N ALA A 709 31.67 -14.79 32.96
CA ALA A 709 30.21 -14.90 32.97
C ALA A 709 29.67 -14.13 31.76
N ALA A 710 28.84 -14.78 30.95
CA ALA A 710 28.42 -14.33 29.63
C ALA A 710 27.72 -12.96 29.65
N ALA A 711 28.46 -11.92 29.27
CA ALA A 711 27.88 -10.70 28.73
C ALA A 711 27.30 -11.01 27.35
N ALA A 712 26.03 -11.44 27.30
CA ALA A 712 25.25 -11.54 26.06
C ALA A 712 24.80 -10.15 25.56
N VAL A 713 25.68 -9.16 25.61
CA VAL A 713 25.55 -7.90 24.87
C VAL A 713 26.60 -7.95 23.77
N THR A 714 26.43 -8.89 22.85
CA THR A 714 27.36 -9.09 21.73
C THR A 714 26.80 -8.42 20.48
N SER A 715 27.33 -7.23 20.23
CA SER A 715 27.74 -6.66 18.93
C SER A 715 27.09 -7.24 17.66
N ALA A 716 26.49 -6.33 16.89
CA ALA A 716 25.72 -6.48 15.64
C ALA A 716 24.22 -6.82 15.85
N HIS A 717 23.33 -5.89 15.47
CA HIS A 717 21.87 -6.11 15.43
C HIS A 717 21.49 -7.33 14.57
N CYS A 718 22.38 -7.72 13.65
CA CYS A 718 22.28 -8.92 12.82
C CYS A 718 23.58 -9.73 12.93
N LYS A 719 23.49 -10.99 13.38
CA LYS A 719 24.60 -11.95 13.37
C LYS A 719 24.80 -12.52 11.96
N LEU A 720 25.95 -13.15 11.73
CA LEU A 720 26.26 -13.87 10.49
C LEU A 720 25.15 -14.90 10.19
N HIS A 721 24.62 -14.89 8.96
CA HIS A 721 23.53 -15.77 8.49
C HIS A 721 22.14 -15.57 9.14
N ASP A 722 21.90 -14.46 9.84
CA ASP A 722 20.58 -14.15 10.35
C ASP A 722 19.60 -13.79 9.22
N THR A 723 18.34 -14.19 9.41
CA THR A 723 17.22 -13.65 8.62
C THR A 723 16.71 -12.38 9.30
N VAL A 724 16.58 -11.30 8.54
CA VAL A 724 16.08 -10.01 8.99
C VAL A 724 14.80 -9.70 8.23
N VAL A 725 13.72 -9.46 8.95
CA VAL A 725 12.43 -9.04 8.41
C VAL A 725 12.22 -7.57 8.77
N LEU A 726 12.23 -6.69 7.77
CA LEU A 726 11.86 -5.28 7.93
C LEU A 726 10.41 -5.12 7.49
N PHE A 727 9.51 -4.78 8.41
CA PHE A 727 8.09 -4.61 8.10
C PHE A 727 7.65 -3.16 8.25
N VAL A 728 7.26 -2.51 7.15
CA VAL A 728 6.85 -1.10 7.10
C VAL A 728 5.33 -0.97 7.24
N VAL A 729 4.88 -0.30 8.31
CA VAL A 729 3.47 0.03 8.56
C VAL A 729 3.13 1.36 7.88
N GLY A 730 2.17 1.34 6.95
CA GLY A 730 1.76 2.51 6.15
C GLY A 730 2.25 2.51 4.70
N GLY A 731 2.73 1.36 4.22
CA GLY A 731 3.09 1.13 2.82
C GLY A 731 4.55 1.41 2.47
N ILE A 732 5.02 0.85 1.35
CA ILE A 732 6.40 1.00 0.84
C ILE A 732 6.45 1.32 -0.65
N THR A 733 7.41 2.14 -1.08
CA THR A 733 7.68 2.43 -2.50
C THR A 733 8.78 1.51 -3.04
N MET A 734 8.81 1.26 -4.35
CA MET A 734 9.89 0.47 -4.95
C MET A 734 11.23 1.22 -4.92
N HIS A 735 11.20 2.56 -4.95
CA HIS A 735 12.38 3.38 -4.74
C HIS A 735 13.08 3.09 -3.40
N GLU A 736 12.31 2.87 -2.33
CA GLU A 736 12.88 2.48 -1.03
C GLU A 736 13.41 1.05 -1.02
N VAL A 737 12.72 0.13 -1.70
CA VAL A 737 13.20 -1.24 -1.86
C VAL A 737 14.52 -1.26 -2.64
N GLN A 738 14.66 -0.41 -3.67
CA GLN A 738 15.92 -0.19 -4.37
C GLN A 738 17.02 0.30 -3.40
N ALA A 739 16.73 1.30 -2.57
CA ALA A 739 17.70 1.82 -1.60
C ALA A 739 18.16 0.75 -0.60
N ILE A 740 17.24 -0.11 -0.12
CA ILE A 740 17.57 -1.27 0.71
C ILE A 740 18.43 -2.26 -0.09
N SER A 741 18.05 -2.58 -1.34
CA SER A 741 18.81 -3.50 -2.20
C SER A 741 20.25 -3.04 -2.42
N ASP A 742 20.48 -1.74 -2.64
CA ASP A 742 21.81 -1.18 -2.84
C ASP A 742 22.71 -1.36 -1.60
N VAL A 743 22.13 -1.32 -0.41
CA VAL A 743 22.84 -1.57 0.85
C VAL A 743 23.11 -3.06 1.06
N VAL A 744 22.10 -3.92 0.83
CA VAL A 744 22.18 -5.38 1.05
C VAL A 744 23.20 -6.06 0.13
N LYS A 745 23.47 -5.50 -1.06
CA LYS A 745 24.54 -5.98 -1.97
C LYS A 745 25.91 -6.14 -1.30
N SER A 746 26.19 -5.34 -0.28
CA SER A 746 27.45 -5.41 0.48
C SER A 746 27.54 -6.60 1.45
N ARG A 747 26.42 -7.25 1.75
CA ARG A 747 26.27 -8.34 2.73
C ARG A 747 25.43 -9.49 2.15
N PRO A 748 25.93 -10.20 1.13
CA PRO A 748 25.21 -11.33 0.53
C PRO A 748 25.01 -12.51 1.49
N ASP A 749 25.69 -12.50 2.64
CA ASP A 749 25.52 -13.48 3.71
C ASP A 749 24.21 -13.30 4.52
N LEU A 750 23.60 -12.11 4.45
CA LEU A 750 22.36 -11.78 5.16
C LEU A 750 21.14 -12.05 4.30
N ARG A 751 20.12 -12.62 4.92
CA ARG A 751 18.79 -12.75 4.30
C ARG A 751 17.91 -11.62 4.75
N VAL A 752 17.53 -10.76 3.81
CA VAL A 752 16.65 -9.62 4.08
C VAL A 752 15.31 -9.84 3.40
N LEU A 753 14.26 -9.83 4.21
CA LEU A 753 12.87 -9.83 3.76
C LEU A 753 12.27 -8.47 4.10
N VAL A 754 11.74 -7.78 3.10
CA VAL A 754 11.03 -6.52 3.27
C VAL A 754 9.54 -6.82 3.16
N GLY A 755 8.81 -6.49 4.20
CA GLY A 755 7.35 -6.55 4.25
C GLY A 755 6.75 -5.16 4.35
N SER A 756 5.53 -4.99 3.87
CA SER A 756 4.76 -3.78 4.17
C SER A 756 3.27 -4.06 4.21
N THR A 757 2.49 -3.15 4.80
CA THR A 757 1.03 -3.20 4.71
C THR A 757 0.56 -3.17 3.26
N THR A 758 1.16 -2.32 2.41
CA THR A 758 0.81 -2.21 0.98
C THR A 758 1.98 -1.62 0.16
N ILE A 759 1.84 -1.54 -1.16
CA ILE A 759 2.67 -0.64 -1.98
C ILE A 759 2.04 0.74 -1.96
N THR A 760 2.86 1.74 -1.64
CA THR A 760 2.41 3.13 -1.54
C THR A 760 2.91 3.99 -2.71
N SER A 761 2.25 5.13 -2.88
CA SER A 761 2.55 6.16 -3.87
C SER A 761 2.26 7.53 -3.25
N PRO A 762 2.71 8.64 -3.86
CA PRO A 762 2.36 9.97 -3.38
C PRO A 762 0.83 10.17 -3.25
N SER A 763 0.04 9.65 -4.19
CA SER A 763 -1.43 9.71 -4.14
C SER A 763 -2.03 8.95 -2.94
N LYS A 764 -1.55 7.74 -2.65
CA LYS A 764 -2.01 6.96 -1.47
C LYS A 764 -1.65 7.65 -0.15
N ILE A 765 -0.45 8.24 -0.07
CA ILE A 765 -0.07 9.04 1.10
C ILE A 765 -0.99 10.26 1.27
N GLN A 766 -1.32 10.95 0.18
CA GLN A 766 -2.27 12.07 0.22
C GLN A 766 -3.64 11.64 0.72
N GLN A 767 -4.19 10.50 0.27
CA GLN A 767 -5.47 10.00 0.78
C GLN A 767 -5.44 9.78 2.30
N HIS A 768 -4.35 9.19 2.83
CA HIS A 768 -4.20 8.99 4.28
C HIS A 768 -4.08 10.29 5.07
N VAL A 769 -3.39 11.30 4.54
CA VAL A 769 -3.17 12.59 5.20
C VAL A 769 -4.38 13.53 5.06
N VAL A 770 -5.07 13.50 3.93
CA VAL A 770 -6.16 14.44 3.58
C VAL A 770 -7.53 13.87 3.91
N TRP A 771 -7.82 12.62 3.52
CA TRP A 771 -9.20 12.10 3.47
C TRP A 771 -9.64 11.38 4.75
N ASN A 772 -8.72 10.70 5.44
CA ASN A 772 -9.00 10.11 6.76
C ASN A 772 -9.32 11.17 7.85
N ASN A 773 -9.12 12.46 7.55
CA ASN A 773 -9.48 13.58 8.42
C ASN A 773 -10.85 14.21 8.07
N HIS A 774 -11.44 13.90 6.90
CA HIS A 774 -12.67 14.53 6.40
C HIS A 774 -13.85 13.59 6.18
N CYS A 775 -13.62 12.28 6.04
CA CYS A 775 -14.71 11.30 6.09
C CYS A 775 -15.08 10.95 7.54
N LYS A 776 -15.88 11.81 8.17
CA LYS A 776 -16.74 11.45 9.30
C LYS A 776 -18.14 11.98 9.05
#